data_AF-A0A7W0W629-F1
#
_entry.id   AF-A0A7W0W629-F1
#
_cell.length_a   1.000
_cell.length_b   1.000
_cell.length_c   1.000
_cell.angle_alpha   90.00
_cell.angle_beta   90.00
_cell.angle_gamma   90.00
#
_symmetry.space_group_name_H-M   'P 1'
#
loop_
_entity.id
_entity.type
_entity.pdbx_description
1 polymer ?
#
loop_
_entity_poly.entity_id
_entity_poly.type
_entity_poly.pdbx_seq_one_letter_code
_entity_poly.pdbx_strand_id
1 'polypeptide(L)'
;MRKTLFNTSTPINGSSLLNQPTGLTFGPDGRLYVGQFDGRIFALTVNYSTYEVTAVQVIETIYTYPTKNDDGSPAPNVVGRQLIGLVFDPASTAANPILYVSHSDIRYGFNNNATAGLIDTHSGTISRLSGPNYASATDVIIGLPRSRENHATNSIVWGPDGWLYIAQASNTNNGAPSSHFSNLPERYLTASILRAKVKDPTFPTGLNVTNVNNASDMLPYAGKFEIYATGYRNVYDLIWNSSGRLYANVNGGNDGYGDTPPSSTQCPGGVEVRPPYLADQLRIVTANSYGGHPNPARGECTLNSGDLQGLPPPPNYAPPAYLFDFRPSTNGITEYISNAFDGALQNNLIVATYGGTTSGAHPEGESVNSIALNPDGSFNSIARLAYFNQPLDVIVDSAGSIFVAEFGGDAITILKPAIVANCPPPGVSTYTVDTDQDGYTNKDEDDNGTDMCSQASSPADFDGALEAGPGNIFMLSDLNDPDDDNDGILDISDQLYFDAANGLTTQMPVAFSWNPGDAPLGRVGNTGFTGVQITNAPTRTIPSNIAVGAAGGYMNIITTSGSHVGNLNTQSNALQIGFDARRPFRIETRLTEAFLGMTPSGNQAAGLFIGTDQDNYIRLVATANRNGNGTGGTGLQFARETNGIFAANPTSNNPSLTFNSIQNLDLRLIGTPATGAISAYYRDDSAPNPDWQLIGTLTNVPFLANGLPAGIVTTNSGSSATVSFVFDYFTIEHTDIVARINAGAAAVTTNGANWSADSVADHPYSAGGSTYILSSFTCPNIQNTTADILYCSERSGGSSTNPLTYTIPVSSSGQYQVRLHFAEIYWGVNQNPPGAPGKRVFDVKMEGTTVLPNYDIIARAGASARAITETLSITVTDGALNIRLDATLPASVDQGKISAIEVWGPIIAPAIIPTATPITPTPITPTAVTPTSTTPTATTGPLDPVIWIPLMLR
;
A
#
# COMPACT_ATOMS: atom_id res chain seq x y z
N MET A 1 -24.03 0.34 -10.45
CA MET A 1 -24.37 -1.02 -9.96
C MET A 1 -23.33 -2.02 -10.44
N ARG A 2 -22.69 -2.77 -9.52
CA ARG A 2 -21.72 -3.83 -9.83
C ARG A 2 -22.40 -5.20 -9.92
N LYS A 3 -21.99 -6.06 -10.86
CA LYS A 3 -22.47 -7.46 -10.96
C LYS A 3 -21.37 -8.36 -11.53
N THR A 4 -21.11 -9.51 -10.91
CA THR A 4 -20.31 -10.56 -11.56
C THR A 4 -21.12 -11.18 -12.70
N LEU A 5 -20.60 -11.06 -13.92
CA LEU A 5 -21.22 -11.59 -15.13
C LEU A 5 -20.92 -13.07 -15.32
N PHE A 6 -19.67 -13.47 -15.09
CA PHE A 6 -19.16 -14.81 -15.37
C PHE A 6 -17.95 -15.13 -14.50
N ASN A 7 -17.92 -16.30 -13.87
CA ASN A 7 -16.81 -16.77 -13.04
C ASN A 7 -16.81 -18.32 -12.95
N THR A 8 -15.86 -18.89 -12.21
CA THR A 8 -15.74 -20.34 -12.00
C THR A 8 -16.93 -21.00 -11.31
N SER A 9 -17.74 -20.24 -10.54
CA SER A 9 -18.90 -20.76 -9.82
C SER A 9 -20.23 -20.68 -10.59
N THR A 10 -20.23 -20.08 -11.79
CA THR A 10 -21.42 -19.99 -12.64
C THR A 10 -21.79 -21.37 -13.22
N PRO A 11 -23.03 -21.88 -13.12
CA PRO A 11 -23.37 -23.29 -13.43
C PRO A 11 -23.51 -23.62 -14.94
N ILE A 12 -22.61 -23.13 -15.79
CA ILE A 12 -22.64 -23.30 -17.25
C ILE A 12 -21.38 -24.04 -17.71
N ASN A 13 -21.53 -25.02 -18.61
CA ASN A 13 -20.42 -25.80 -19.12
C ASN A 13 -19.27 -24.90 -19.66
N GLY A 14 -18.05 -25.13 -19.20
CA GLY A 14 -16.86 -24.31 -19.49
C GLY A 14 -16.50 -23.28 -18.42
N SER A 15 -17.43 -22.88 -17.54
CA SER A 15 -17.16 -21.89 -16.48
C SER A 15 -16.05 -22.29 -15.51
N SER A 16 -15.99 -23.57 -15.12
CA SER A 16 -14.98 -24.10 -14.19
C SER A 16 -13.54 -24.06 -14.73
N LEU A 17 -13.35 -23.68 -16.00
CA LEU A 17 -12.04 -23.55 -16.64
C LEU A 17 -11.53 -22.11 -16.69
N LEU A 18 -12.40 -21.12 -16.43
CA LEU A 18 -11.98 -19.71 -16.41
C LEU A 18 -11.02 -19.49 -15.24
N ASN A 19 -9.87 -18.92 -15.52
CA ASN A 19 -8.84 -18.60 -14.54
C ASN A 19 -7.97 -17.51 -15.16
N GLN A 20 -7.70 -16.40 -14.46
CA GLN A 20 -6.81 -15.34 -14.97
C GLN A 20 -7.20 -14.80 -16.36
N PRO A 21 -8.38 -14.17 -16.50
CA PRO A 21 -8.77 -13.49 -17.73
C PRO A 21 -7.82 -12.33 -18.05
N THR A 22 -7.42 -12.18 -19.31
CA THR A 22 -6.37 -11.24 -19.76
C THR A 22 -6.83 -10.15 -20.70
N GLY A 23 -7.76 -10.45 -21.61
CA GLY A 23 -8.19 -9.50 -22.64
C GLY A 23 -9.65 -9.66 -23.01
N LEU A 24 -10.32 -8.58 -23.40
CA LEU A 24 -11.74 -8.54 -23.71
C LEU A 24 -12.00 -7.93 -25.10
N THR A 25 -12.93 -8.50 -25.86
CA THR A 25 -13.47 -7.85 -27.08
C THR A 25 -14.89 -8.31 -27.37
N PHE A 26 -15.72 -7.42 -27.92
CA PHE A 26 -17.00 -7.81 -28.49
C PHE A 26 -16.81 -8.42 -29.88
N GLY A 27 -17.51 -9.52 -30.14
CA GLY A 27 -17.55 -10.15 -31.46
C GLY A 27 -18.67 -9.61 -32.35
N PRO A 28 -18.56 -9.79 -33.67
CA PRO A 28 -19.57 -9.35 -34.64
C PRO A 28 -20.87 -10.17 -34.56
N ASP A 29 -20.89 -11.24 -33.78
CA ASP A 29 -22.06 -12.07 -33.45
C ASP A 29 -22.73 -11.65 -32.14
N GLY A 30 -22.29 -10.55 -31.53
CA GLY A 30 -22.81 -10.01 -30.27
C GLY A 30 -22.29 -10.72 -29.02
N ARG A 31 -21.41 -11.72 -29.13
CA ARG A 31 -20.83 -12.38 -27.96
C ARG A 31 -19.67 -11.57 -27.37
N LEU A 32 -19.43 -11.75 -26.07
CA LEU A 32 -18.23 -11.25 -25.40
C LEU A 32 -17.13 -12.31 -25.48
N TYR A 33 -15.95 -11.94 -25.97
CA TYR A 33 -14.79 -12.82 -26.06
C TYR A 33 -13.80 -12.44 -24.97
N VAL A 34 -13.41 -13.45 -24.19
CA VAL A 34 -12.49 -13.31 -23.05
C VAL A 34 -11.26 -14.15 -23.33
N GLY A 35 -10.10 -13.52 -23.44
CA GLY A 35 -8.81 -14.21 -23.40
C GLY A 35 -8.48 -14.66 -21.99
N GLN A 36 -7.84 -15.80 -21.88
CA GLN A 36 -7.28 -16.33 -20.65
C GLN A 36 -5.77 -16.48 -20.81
N PHE A 37 -5.03 -16.26 -19.73
CA PHE A 37 -3.56 -16.27 -19.74
C PHE A 37 -2.97 -17.51 -20.43
N ASP A 38 -3.55 -18.71 -20.28
CA ASP A 38 -3.01 -19.94 -20.88
C ASP A 38 -3.32 -20.16 -22.37
N GLY A 39 -4.03 -19.22 -23.01
CA GLY A 39 -4.34 -19.29 -24.44
C GLY A 39 -5.72 -19.83 -24.77
N ARG A 40 -6.58 -20.09 -23.77
CA ARG A 40 -8.00 -20.29 -24.04
C ARG A 40 -8.71 -18.98 -24.34
N ILE A 41 -9.77 -19.05 -25.14
CA ILE A 41 -10.69 -17.94 -25.39
C ILE A 41 -12.10 -18.40 -25.08
N PHE A 42 -12.83 -17.64 -24.26
CA PHE A 42 -14.22 -17.91 -23.90
C PHE A 42 -15.13 -16.96 -24.67
N ALA A 43 -15.93 -17.50 -25.58
CA ALA A 43 -16.97 -16.75 -26.27
C ALA A 43 -18.29 -16.90 -25.51
N LEU A 44 -18.66 -15.86 -24.77
CA LEU A 44 -19.81 -15.79 -23.89
C LEU A 44 -21.03 -15.26 -24.65
N THR A 45 -22.11 -16.04 -24.66
CA THR A 45 -23.41 -15.55 -25.13
C THR A 45 -24.07 -14.80 -23.97
N VAL A 46 -24.15 -13.48 -24.09
CA VAL A 46 -24.68 -12.60 -23.05
C VAL A 46 -26.06 -12.12 -23.46
N ASN A 47 -27.05 -12.29 -22.57
CA ASN A 47 -28.29 -11.54 -22.68
C ASN A 47 -28.07 -10.13 -22.13
N TYR A 48 -27.82 -9.13 -22.98
CA TYR A 48 -27.51 -7.76 -22.53
C TYR A 48 -28.69 -7.02 -21.88
N SER A 49 -29.91 -7.57 -21.88
CA SER A 49 -31.01 -6.99 -21.10
C SER A 49 -30.92 -7.37 -19.62
N THR A 50 -30.55 -8.62 -19.31
CA THR A 50 -30.40 -9.12 -17.93
C THR A 50 -28.94 -9.14 -17.46
N TYR A 51 -28.01 -9.03 -18.40
CA TYR A 51 -26.59 -9.33 -18.28
C TYR A 51 -26.36 -10.69 -17.61
N GLU A 52 -26.91 -11.72 -18.23
CA GLU A 52 -26.71 -13.12 -17.85
C GLU A 52 -26.02 -13.84 -18.99
N VAL A 53 -25.02 -14.67 -18.66
CA VAL A 53 -24.44 -15.59 -19.62
C VAL A 53 -25.40 -16.77 -19.79
N THR A 54 -25.80 -17.05 -21.04
CA THR A 54 -26.72 -18.16 -21.35
C THR A 54 -25.99 -19.35 -21.98
N ALA A 55 -24.80 -19.13 -22.53
CA ALA A 55 -23.96 -20.17 -23.11
C ALA A 55 -22.50 -19.73 -23.17
N VAL A 56 -21.59 -20.70 -23.11
CA VAL A 56 -20.14 -20.50 -23.19
C VAL A 56 -19.59 -21.44 -24.25
N GLN A 57 -18.78 -20.89 -25.16
CA GLN A 57 -17.93 -21.68 -26.05
C GLN A 57 -16.47 -21.47 -25.64
N VAL A 58 -15.76 -22.57 -25.36
CA VAL A 58 -14.31 -22.54 -25.10
C VAL A 58 -13.57 -22.84 -26.41
N ILE A 59 -12.64 -21.96 -26.77
CA ILE A 59 -11.79 -22.06 -27.96
C ILE A 59 -10.37 -22.33 -27.47
N GLU A 60 -9.81 -23.49 -27.84
CA GLU A 60 -8.50 -23.95 -27.35
C GLU A 60 -7.42 -23.96 -28.44
N THR A 61 -7.67 -23.30 -29.57
CA THR A 61 -6.76 -23.29 -30.72
C THR A 61 -5.39 -22.70 -30.37
N ILE A 62 -5.33 -21.69 -29.49
CA ILE A 62 -4.05 -21.14 -28.99
C ILE A 62 -3.51 -21.92 -27.79
N TYR A 63 -4.38 -22.41 -26.89
CA TYR A 63 -3.99 -23.28 -25.78
C TYR A 63 -3.24 -24.55 -26.24
N THR A 64 -3.68 -25.14 -27.36
CA THR A 64 -3.05 -26.33 -27.97
C THR A 64 -1.93 -25.99 -28.97
N TYR A 65 -1.60 -24.71 -29.11
CA TYR A 65 -0.61 -24.25 -30.07
C TYR A 65 0.81 -24.68 -29.65
N PRO A 66 1.65 -25.22 -30.54
CA PRO A 66 2.97 -25.73 -30.18
C PRO A 66 3.93 -24.65 -29.64
N THR A 67 4.66 -25.01 -28.58
CA THR A 67 5.73 -24.18 -27.99
C THR A 67 7.11 -24.79 -28.26
N LYS A 68 8.14 -23.95 -28.32
CA LYS A 68 9.54 -24.32 -28.53
C LYS A 68 10.41 -23.82 -27.38
N ASN A 69 11.58 -24.43 -27.18
CA ASN A 69 12.63 -23.85 -26.34
C ASN A 69 13.37 -22.74 -27.11
N ASP A 70 14.17 -21.95 -26.39
CA ASP A 70 14.95 -20.83 -26.95
C ASP A 70 15.95 -21.26 -28.05
N ASP A 71 16.40 -22.51 -28.03
CA ASP A 71 17.25 -23.10 -29.07
C ASP A 71 16.47 -23.57 -30.32
N GLY A 72 15.15 -23.38 -30.33
CA GLY A 72 14.23 -23.77 -31.39
C GLY A 72 13.76 -25.23 -31.32
N SER A 73 14.24 -26.03 -30.36
CA SER A 73 13.77 -27.40 -30.17
C SER A 73 12.30 -27.43 -29.71
N PRO A 74 11.48 -28.41 -30.13
CA PRO A 74 10.10 -28.53 -29.64
C PRO A 74 10.05 -28.68 -28.11
N ALA A 75 9.08 -28.04 -27.46
CA ALA A 75 8.82 -28.16 -26.03
C ALA A 75 7.47 -28.88 -25.78
N PRO A 76 7.35 -30.19 -26.09
CA PRO A 76 6.05 -30.89 -26.13
C PRO A 76 5.35 -31.01 -24.77
N ASN A 77 6.08 -30.79 -23.67
CA ASN A 77 5.53 -30.83 -22.31
C ASN A 77 5.03 -29.46 -21.82
N VAL A 78 5.18 -28.41 -22.62
CA VAL A 78 4.68 -27.07 -22.32
C VAL A 78 3.34 -26.91 -23.02
N VAL A 79 2.26 -26.84 -22.24
CA VAL A 79 0.89 -26.70 -22.72
C VAL A 79 0.43 -25.27 -22.44
N GLY A 80 -0.28 -24.67 -23.40
CA GLY A 80 -0.74 -23.30 -23.30
C GLY A 80 0.26 -22.27 -23.82
N ARG A 81 -0.23 -21.06 -24.04
CA ARG A 81 0.51 -19.90 -24.52
C ARG A 81 -0.03 -18.64 -23.86
N GLN A 82 0.87 -17.76 -23.41
CA GLN A 82 0.50 -16.46 -22.84
C GLN A 82 -0.31 -15.66 -23.87
N LEU A 83 -1.62 -15.52 -23.69
CA LEU A 83 -2.53 -14.80 -24.59
C LEU A 83 -2.97 -13.49 -23.93
N ILE A 84 -2.81 -12.37 -24.65
CA ILE A 84 -3.14 -11.03 -24.13
C ILE A 84 -4.11 -10.32 -25.07
N GLY A 85 -3.67 -9.96 -26.28
CA GLY A 85 -4.48 -9.16 -27.21
C GLY A 85 -5.48 -9.99 -28.01
N LEU A 86 -6.71 -9.48 -28.12
CA LEU A 86 -7.76 -10.02 -28.99
C LEU A 86 -8.43 -8.88 -29.75
N VAL A 87 -8.49 -8.97 -31.08
CA VAL A 87 -9.20 -7.97 -31.88
C VAL A 87 -9.83 -8.60 -33.11
N PHE A 88 -11.11 -8.30 -33.35
CA PHE A 88 -11.78 -8.69 -34.59
C PHE A 88 -11.36 -7.78 -35.74
N ASP A 89 -11.19 -8.33 -36.94
CA ASP A 89 -11.09 -7.53 -38.16
C ASP A 89 -12.35 -6.66 -38.30
N PRO A 90 -12.26 -5.36 -38.67
CA PRO A 90 -13.43 -4.53 -38.93
C PRO A 90 -14.37 -5.07 -40.02
N ALA A 91 -13.88 -5.97 -40.89
CA ALA A 91 -14.67 -6.67 -41.90
C ALA A 91 -15.33 -7.97 -41.38
N SER A 92 -15.13 -8.33 -40.11
CA SER A 92 -15.73 -9.51 -39.51
C SER A 92 -17.25 -9.38 -39.45
N THR A 93 -17.95 -10.49 -39.68
CA THR A 93 -19.41 -10.58 -39.54
C THR A 93 -19.74 -11.79 -38.66
N ALA A 94 -20.96 -11.87 -38.14
CA ALA A 94 -21.40 -13.04 -37.35
C ALA A 94 -21.21 -14.37 -38.11
N ALA A 95 -21.41 -14.36 -39.44
CA ALA A 95 -21.24 -15.54 -40.29
C ALA A 95 -19.79 -15.82 -40.69
N ASN A 96 -18.91 -14.83 -40.61
CA ASN A 96 -17.50 -14.94 -40.94
C ASN A 96 -16.66 -14.13 -39.93
N PRO A 97 -16.50 -14.64 -38.70
CA PRO A 97 -15.68 -13.96 -37.70
C PRO A 97 -14.20 -14.13 -38.04
N ILE A 98 -13.45 -13.03 -37.99
CA ILE A 98 -12.00 -13.02 -38.23
C ILE A 98 -11.34 -12.43 -36.99
N LEU A 99 -10.80 -13.30 -36.13
CA LEU A 99 -10.21 -12.90 -34.86
C LEU A 99 -8.68 -12.92 -34.97
N TYR A 100 -8.03 -11.80 -34.68
CA TYR A 100 -6.58 -11.74 -34.51
C TYR A 100 -6.24 -11.80 -33.02
N VAL A 101 -5.18 -12.51 -32.69
CA VAL A 101 -4.71 -12.68 -31.30
C VAL A 101 -3.20 -12.53 -31.22
N SER A 102 -2.71 -11.95 -30.12
CA SER A 102 -1.30 -11.95 -29.77
C SER A 102 -1.03 -12.96 -28.67
N HIS A 103 0.03 -13.77 -28.85
CA HIS A 103 0.39 -14.77 -27.88
C HIS A 103 1.89 -15.11 -27.88
N SER A 104 2.40 -15.58 -26.75
CA SER A 104 3.80 -15.95 -26.53
C SER A 104 3.94 -17.28 -25.77
N ASP A 105 5.17 -17.72 -25.52
CA ASP A 105 5.44 -18.85 -24.61
C ASP A 105 4.74 -18.62 -23.25
N ILE A 106 4.20 -19.65 -22.62
CA ILE A 106 3.51 -19.50 -21.33
C ILE A 106 4.48 -19.43 -20.14
N ARG A 107 5.72 -19.90 -20.34
CA ARG A 107 6.70 -20.02 -19.26
C ARG A 107 7.20 -18.64 -18.81
N TYR A 108 7.57 -18.59 -17.54
CA TYR A 108 8.07 -17.40 -16.85
C TYR A 108 9.39 -17.71 -16.11
N GLY A 109 10.36 -16.82 -16.27
CA GLY A 109 11.74 -16.99 -15.84
C GLY A 109 12.26 -15.74 -15.14
N PHE A 110 12.43 -15.85 -13.83
CA PHE A 110 12.88 -14.76 -12.96
C PHE A 110 14.26 -15.05 -12.38
N ASN A 111 15.09 -14.02 -12.19
CA ASN A 111 16.38 -14.12 -11.50
C ASN A 111 17.32 -15.22 -12.05
N ASN A 112 17.32 -15.47 -13.35
CA ASN A 112 18.10 -16.53 -14.00
C ASN A 112 17.81 -17.94 -13.43
N ASN A 113 16.57 -18.21 -13.02
CA ASN A 113 16.19 -19.55 -12.59
C ASN A 113 16.39 -20.59 -13.73
N ALA A 114 16.34 -21.89 -13.38
CA ALA A 114 16.56 -22.96 -14.36
C ALA A 114 15.57 -22.93 -15.54
N THR A 115 14.35 -22.46 -15.32
CA THR A 115 13.33 -22.30 -16.37
C THR A 115 13.70 -21.21 -17.37
N ALA A 116 14.38 -20.15 -16.93
CA ALA A 116 14.70 -18.98 -17.74
C ALA A 116 15.39 -19.38 -19.04
N GLY A 117 16.42 -20.25 -18.99
CA GLY A 117 17.16 -20.69 -20.17
C GLY A 117 16.38 -21.52 -21.19
N LEU A 118 15.17 -21.98 -20.86
CA LEU A 118 14.30 -22.76 -21.75
C LEU A 118 13.26 -21.91 -22.46
N ILE A 119 12.95 -20.70 -21.97
CA ILE A 119 11.91 -19.82 -22.51
C ILE A 119 12.31 -19.30 -23.87
N ASP A 120 11.42 -19.46 -24.86
CA ASP A 120 11.64 -18.92 -26.21
C ASP A 120 11.46 -17.39 -26.22
N THR A 121 12.60 -16.71 -26.30
CA THR A 121 12.70 -15.24 -26.31
C THR A 121 12.23 -14.61 -27.62
N HIS A 122 11.83 -15.40 -28.62
CA HIS A 122 11.24 -14.96 -29.88
C HIS A 122 9.84 -15.55 -30.08
N SER A 123 9.18 -15.98 -29.00
CA SER A 123 7.89 -16.64 -29.10
C SER A 123 6.73 -15.71 -29.42
N GLY A 124 6.88 -14.39 -29.36
CA GLY A 124 5.80 -13.46 -29.68
C GLY A 124 5.24 -13.71 -31.08
N THR A 125 3.92 -13.93 -31.15
CA THR A 125 3.21 -14.37 -32.36
C THR A 125 1.89 -13.63 -32.48
N ILE A 126 1.57 -13.15 -33.68
CA ILE A 126 0.23 -12.70 -34.06
C ILE A 126 -0.40 -13.78 -34.94
N SER A 127 -1.51 -14.33 -34.49
CA SER A 127 -2.25 -15.37 -35.22
C SER A 127 -3.64 -14.89 -35.61
N ARG A 128 -4.10 -15.33 -36.78
CA ARG A 128 -5.49 -15.17 -37.24
C ARG A 128 -6.24 -16.47 -37.01
N LEU A 129 -7.25 -16.44 -36.13
CA LEU A 129 -8.18 -17.53 -35.93
C LEU A 129 -9.36 -17.42 -36.90
N SER A 130 -9.71 -18.54 -37.53
CA SER A 130 -10.81 -18.59 -38.51
C SER A 130 -11.41 -19.99 -38.66
N GLY A 131 -12.45 -20.08 -39.49
CA GLY A 131 -13.20 -21.31 -39.74
C GLY A 131 -14.24 -21.61 -38.66
N PRO A 132 -15.03 -22.69 -38.82
CA PRO A 132 -16.01 -23.10 -37.84
C PRO A 132 -15.38 -23.26 -36.45
N ASN A 133 -15.98 -22.66 -35.43
CA ASN A 133 -15.51 -22.70 -34.04
C ASN A 133 -14.06 -22.23 -33.83
N TYR A 134 -13.51 -21.41 -34.73
CA TYR A 134 -12.14 -20.89 -34.63
C TYR A 134 -11.06 -21.99 -34.61
N ALA A 135 -11.36 -23.17 -35.17
CA ALA A 135 -10.51 -24.35 -35.10
C ALA A 135 -9.19 -24.24 -35.91
N SER A 136 -8.99 -23.16 -36.66
CA SER A 136 -7.78 -22.94 -37.46
C SER A 136 -7.08 -21.64 -37.05
N ALA A 137 -5.80 -21.74 -36.70
CA ALA A 137 -4.89 -20.62 -36.54
C ALA A 137 -3.98 -20.51 -37.78
N THR A 138 -3.78 -19.28 -38.26
CA THR A 138 -2.78 -18.96 -39.28
C THR A 138 -1.86 -17.89 -38.75
N ASP A 139 -0.57 -18.19 -38.70
CA ASP A 139 0.43 -17.23 -38.24
C ASP A 139 0.54 -16.06 -39.23
N VAL A 140 0.42 -14.85 -38.70
CA VAL A 140 0.52 -13.61 -39.45
C VAL A 140 1.91 -13.03 -39.28
N ILE A 141 2.37 -12.95 -38.03
CA ILE A 141 3.73 -12.51 -37.65
C ILE A 141 4.25 -13.48 -36.60
N ILE A 142 5.48 -13.96 -36.76
CA ILE A 142 6.17 -14.84 -35.82
C ILE A 142 7.54 -14.27 -35.48
N GLY A 143 8.10 -14.66 -34.34
CA GLY A 143 9.48 -14.29 -34.00
C GLY A 143 9.61 -12.96 -33.27
N LEU A 144 8.52 -12.38 -32.78
CA LEU A 144 8.56 -11.13 -32.03
C LEU A 144 9.31 -11.36 -30.71
N PRO A 145 10.22 -10.45 -30.32
CA PRO A 145 11.01 -10.63 -29.11
C PRO A 145 10.14 -10.52 -27.87
N ARG A 146 10.57 -11.17 -26.79
CA ARG A 146 9.99 -10.99 -25.46
C ARG A 146 11.05 -11.18 -24.38
N SER A 147 10.76 -10.68 -23.19
CA SER A 147 11.58 -10.97 -22.02
C SER A 147 11.44 -12.45 -21.62
N ARG A 148 12.39 -12.94 -20.81
CA ARG A 148 12.22 -14.21 -20.10
C ARG A 148 11.24 -14.11 -18.92
N GLU A 149 10.89 -12.89 -18.54
CA GLU A 149 9.95 -12.55 -17.47
C GLU A 149 8.53 -12.47 -18.09
N ASN A 150 7.69 -11.49 -17.77
CA ASN A 150 6.29 -11.36 -18.22
C ASN A 150 6.09 -10.30 -19.31
N HIS A 151 7.10 -9.47 -19.62
CA HIS A 151 7.04 -8.54 -20.75
C HIS A 151 7.00 -9.30 -22.09
N ALA A 152 5.89 -9.19 -22.81
CA ALA A 152 5.59 -9.96 -24.02
C ALA A 152 5.08 -9.08 -25.18
N THR A 153 4.61 -9.73 -26.25
CA THR A 153 3.76 -9.08 -27.25
C THR A 153 2.35 -8.99 -26.66
N ASN A 154 1.93 -7.79 -26.28
CA ASN A 154 0.69 -7.55 -25.53
C ASN A 154 -0.46 -7.20 -26.49
N SER A 155 -1.29 -6.20 -26.18
CA SER A 155 -2.48 -5.88 -26.97
C SER A 155 -2.21 -5.48 -28.44
N ILE A 156 -3.25 -5.64 -29.26
CA ILE A 156 -3.28 -5.29 -30.68
C ILE A 156 -4.56 -4.54 -31.01
N VAL A 157 -4.48 -3.47 -31.81
CA VAL A 157 -5.63 -2.62 -32.17
C VAL A 157 -5.59 -2.20 -33.63
N TRP A 158 -6.75 -2.05 -34.26
CA TRP A 158 -6.83 -1.47 -35.60
C TRP A 158 -6.73 0.05 -35.56
N GLY A 159 -5.81 0.60 -36.34
CA GLY A 159 -5.74 2.02 -36.59
C GLY A 159 -6.80 2.50 -37.59
N PRO A 160 -7.15 3.80 -37.56
CA PRO A 160 -8.06 4.40 -38.55
C PRO A 160 -7.50 4.36 -39.98
N ASP A 161 -6.19 4.15 -40.13
CA ASP A 161 -5.50 3.96 -41.40
C ASP A 161 -5.58 2.51 -41.94
N GLY A 162 -6.22 1.60 -41.21
CA GLY A 162 -6.36 0.19 -41.57
C GLY A 162 -5.14 -0.68 -41.27
N TRP A 163 -4.15 -0.17 -40.54
CA TRP A 163 -3.02 -0.96 -40.05
C TRP A 163 -3.34 -1.60 -38.70
N LEU A 164 -2.73 -2.75 -38.42
CA LEU A 164 -2.78 -3.38 -37.11
C LEU A 164 -1.62 -2.86 -36.26
N TYR A 165 -1.91 -2.17 -35.17
CA TYR A 165 -0.94 -1.67 -34.19
C TYR A 165 -0.70 -2.73 -33.12
N ILE A 166 0.55 -2.89 -32.69
CA ILE A 166 0.99 -3.97 -31.82
C ILE A 166 1.84 -3.39 -30.69
N ALA A 167 1.43 -3.63 -29.45
CA ALA A 167 2.21 -3.28 -28.27
C ALA A 167 3.32 -4.31 -28.04
N GLN A 168 4.57 -3.88 -28.16
CA GLN A 168 5.74 -4.73 -28.01
C GLN A 168 6.59 -4.28 -26.82
N ALA A 169 6.54 -5.08 -25.75
CA ALA A 169 7.22 -4.74 -24.50
C ALA A 169 8.76 -4.80 -24.60
N SER A 170 9.41 -4.24 -23.59
CA SER A 170 10.86 -4.22 -23.35
C SER A 170 11.35 -5.58 -22.87
N ASN A 171 12.64 -5.86 -23.05
CA ASN A 171 13.28 -7.00 -22.39
C ASN A 171 13.85 -6.66 -21.03
N THR A 172 13.95 -5.37 -20.70
CA THR A 172 14.63 -4.89 -19.51
C THR A 172 13.78 -3.93 -18.69
N ASN A 173 14.23 -3.69 -17.46
CA ASN A 173 13.57 -2.76 -16.56
C ASN A 173 13.79 -1.29 -16.94
N ASN A 174 15.03 -0.87 -17.19
CA ASN A 174 15.40 0.53 -17.46
C ASN A 174 16.41 0.66 -18.62
N GLY A 175 16.51 -0.36 -19.48
CA GLY A 175 17.36 -0.39 -20.67
C GLY A 175 18.61 -1.25 -20.54
N ALA A 176 19.18 -1.40 -19.34
CA ALA A 176 20.31 -2.30 -19.11
C ALA A 176 19.84 -3.73 -18.75
N PRO A 177 20.57 -4.78 -19.17
CA PRO A 177 20.33 -6.14 -18.69
C PRO A 177 20.44 -6.23 -17.17
N SER A 178 19.57 -7.00 -16.53
CA SER A 178 19.59 -7.21 -15.09
C SER A 178 19.24 -8.65 -14.75
N SER A 179 19.64 -9.10 -13.55
CA SER A 179 19.29 -10.44 -13.08
C SER A 179 17.78 -10.68 -13.01
N HIS A 180 17.00 -9.66 -12.63
CA HIS A 180 15.53 -9.73 -12.57
C HIS A 180 14.91 -10.11 -13.90
N PHE A 181 15.42 -9.56 -15.00
CA PHE A 181 15.01 -9.90 -16.37
C PHE A 181 15.88 -11.01 -16.99
N SER A 182 16.49 -11.85 -16.14
CA SER A 182 17.34 -12.98 -16.52
C SER A 182 18.47 -12.61 -17.50
N ASN A 183 19.05 -11.42 -17.29
CA ASN A 183 20.16 -10.83 -18.04
C ASN A 183 19.94 -10.76 -19.56
N LEU A 184 18.68 -10.71 -20.01
CA LEU A 184 18.36 -10.57 -21.43
C LEU A 184 18.51 -9.10 -21.86
N PRO A 185 19.33 -8.78 -22.88
CA PRO A 185 19.40 -7.42 -23.41
C PRO A 185 18.16 -7.07 -24.23
N GLU A 186 17.96 -5.77 -24.44
CA GLU A 186 17.01 -5.27 -25.42
C GLU A 186 17.31 -5.79 -26.84
N ARG A 187 16.25 -5.92 -27.64
CA ARG A 187 16.32 -6.26 -29.07
C ARG A 187 15.85 -5.08 -29.89
N TYR A 188 16.07 -5.12 -31.20
CA TYR A 188 15.74 -3.99 -32.07
C TYR A 188 14.24 -3.64 -32.08
N LEU A 189 13.36 -4.62 -31.88
CA LEU A 189 11.90 -4.42 -31.85
C LEU A 189 11.30 -4.22 -30.45
N THR A 190 12.07 -4.37 -29.37
CA THR A 190 11.52 -4.26 -28.00
C THR A 190 11.30 -2.82 -27.58
N ALA A 191 10.44 -2.61 -26.58
CA ALA A 191 10.04 -1.31 -26.06
C ALA A 191 9.51 -0.38 -27.18
N SER A 192 8.55 -0.86 -27.97
CA SER A 192 8.03 -0.14 -29.13
C SER A 192 6.55 -0.39 -29.38
N ILE A 193 5.94 0.52 -30.13
CA ILE A 193 4.67 0.27 -30.80
C ILE A 193 4.99 -0.05 -32.25
N LEU A 194 4.64 -1.25 -32.69
CA LEU A 194 4.80 -1.71 -34.07
C LEU A 194 3.49 -1.52 -34.82
N ARG A 195 3.55 -1.53 -36.15
CA ARG A 195 2.35 -1.60 -36.98
C ARG A 195 2.54 -2.47 -38.22
N ALA A 196 1.48 -3.14 -38.65
CA ALA A 196 1.50 -4.08 -39.75
C ALA A 196 0.28 -3.93 -40.68
N LYS A 197 0.53 -3.91 -41.98
CA LYS A 197 -0.50 -3.84 -43.02
C LYS A 197 -0.96 -5.25 -43.42
N VAL A 198 -1.41 -6.03 -42.43
CA VAL A 198 -1.67 -7.49 -42.57
C VAL A 198 -2.78 -7.85 -43.56
N LYS A 199 -3.60 -6.87 -43.97
CA LYS A 199 -4.67 -7.02 -44.97
C LYS A 199 -4.21 -6.71 -46.39
N ASP A 200 -2.99 -6.19 -46.57
CA ASP A 200 -2.44 -5.95 -47.89
C ASP A 200 -2.19 -7.29 -48.59
N PRO A 201 -2.67 -7.50 -49.84
CA PRO A 201 -2.44 -8.76 -50.56
C PRO A 201 -0.96 -9.10 -50.77
N THR A 202 -0.06 -8.11 -50.64
CA THR A 202 1.39 -8.29 -50.74
C THR A 202 2.07 -8.52 -49.40
N PHE A 203 1.33 -8.52 -48.29
CA PHE A 203 1.87 -8.85 -46.97
C PHE A 203 2.32 -10.32 -46.93
N PRO A 204 3.54 -10.62 -46.47
CA PRO A 204 4.03 -12.00 -46.43
C PRO A 204 3.20 -12.88 -45.51
N THR A 205 2.86 -14.08 -45.97
CA THR A 205 2.24 -15.10 -45.10
C THR A 205 3.25 -15.56 -44.05
N GLY A 206 2.91 -15.45 -42.76
CA GLY A 206 3.78 -15.85 -41.66
C GLY A 206 5.09 -15.04 -41.61
N LEU A 207 4.98 -13.70 -41.62
CA LEU A 207 6.14 -12.81 -41.57
C LEU A 207 7.03 -13.15 -40.36
N ASN A 208 8.26 -13.59 -40.61
CA ASN A 208 9.21 -13.96 -39.56
C ASN A 208 10.18 -12.81 -39.25
N VAL A 209 10.11 -12.29 -38.02
CA VAL A 209 10.91 -11.15 -37.58
C VAL A 209 12.01 -11.52 -36.56
N THR A 210 12.28 -12.81 -36.33
CA THR A 210 13.31 -13.28 -35.39
C THR A 210 14.68 -12.66 -35.65
N ASN A 211 15.04 -12.41 -36.91
CA ASN A 211 16.35 -11.91 -37.30
C ASN A 211 16.42 -10.39 -37.49
N VAL A 212 15.41 -9.64 -37.04
CA VAL A 212 15.46 -8.17 -37.07
C VAL A 212 16.31 -7.67 -35.90
N ASN A 213 17.57 -7.37 -36.17
CA ASN A 213 18.55 -6.93 -35.18
C ASN A 213 18.98 -5.47 -35.35
N ASN A 214 18.69 -4.85 -36.50
CA ASN A 214 19.05 -3.47 -36.79
C ASN A 214 18.11 -2.86 -37.86
N ALA A 215 18.31 -1.57 -38.17
CA ALA A 215 17.51 -0.83 -39.14
C ALA A 215 17.53 -1.43 -40.56
N SER A 216 18.65 -2.02 -40.98
CA SER A 216 18.77 -2.60 -42.32
C SER A 216 17.94 -3.89 -42.47
N ASP A 217 17.76 -4.64 -41.38
CA ASP A 217 16.93 -5.85 -41.36
C ASP A 217 15.42 -5.53 -41.51
N MET A 218 15.01 -4.29 -41.27
CA MET A 218 13.62 -3.82 -41.47
C MET A 218 13.33 -3.43 -42.92
N LEU A 219 14.34 -3.15 -43.75
CA LEU A 219 14.17 -2.70 -45.13
C LEU A 219 13.29 -3.62 -46.00
N PRO A 220 13.40 -4.97 -45.90
CA PRO A 220 12.53 -5.88 -46.66
C PRO A 220 11.03 -5.74 -46.33
N TYR A 221 10.71 -5.11 -45.19
CA TYR A 221 9.35 -4.99 -44.67
C TYR A 221 8.78 -3.56 -44.78
N ALA A 222 9.54 -2.63 -45.36
CA ALA A 222 9.13 -1.24 -45.52
C ALA A 222 7.74 -1.11 -46.20
N GLY A 223 6.86 -0.28 -45.64
CA GLY A 223 5.49 -0.11 -46.11
C GLY A 223 4.54 -1.28 -45.79
N LYS A 224 5.00 -2.30 -45.07
CA LYS A 224 4.22 -3.47 -44.67
C LYS A 224 4.28 -3.75 -43.17
N PHE A 225 5.44 -3.66 -42.55
CA PHE A 225 5.65 -3.82 -41.11
C PHE A 225 6.72 -2.83 -40.65
N GLU A 226 6.36 -2.01 -39.66
CA GLU A 226 7.12 -0.82 -39.27
C GLU A 226 7.13 -0.64 -37.75
N ILE A 227 8.18 0.03 -37.26
CA ILE A 227 8.17 0.62 -35.92
C ILE A 227 7.42 1.94 -36.02
N TYR A 228 6.29 2.08 -35.33
CA TYR A 228 5.51 3.30 -35.31
C TYR A 228 6.06 4.30 -34.30
N ALA A 229 6.45 3.83 -33.10
CA ALA A 229 7.02 4.64 -32.03
C ALA A 229 7.91 3.79 -31.12
N THR A 230 8.85 4.40 -30.41
CA THR A 230 9.86 3.68 -29.58
C THR A 230 9.89 4.20 -28.15
N GLY A 231 10.59 3.50 -27.26
CA GLY A 231 10.78 3.93 -25.88
C GLY A 231 9.58 3.75 -24.97
N TYR A 232 8.68 2.81 -25.29
CA TYR A 232 7.54 2.48 -24.43
C TYR A 232 7.80 1.14 -23.75
N ARG A 233 8.12 1.16 -22.45
CA ARG A 233 8.66 0.01 -21.69
C ARG A 233 7.76 -1.22 -21.76
N ASN A 234 6.60 -1.19 -21.12
CA ASN A 234 5.63 -2.29 -21.16
C ASN A 234 4.23 -1.72 -21.36
N VAL A 235 3.77 -1.70 -22.61
CA VAL A 235 2.40 -1.28 -22.94
C VAL A 235 1.53 -2.51 -22.88
N TYR A 236 0.70 -2.65 -21.86
CA TYR A 236 -0.22 -3.79 -21.79
C TYR A 236 -1.34 -3.64 -22.82
N ASP A 237 -1.96 -2.46 -22.84
CA ASP A 237 -3.07 -2.15 -23.74
C ASP A 237 -3.00 -0.72 -24.32
N LEU A 238 -3.65 -0.53 -25.47
CA LEU A 238 -3.66 0.70 -26.24
C LEU A 238 -4.94 0.85 -27.06
N ILE A 239 -5.41 2.09 -27.23
CA ILE A 239 -6.65 2.39 -27.94
C ILE A 239 -6.51 3.59 -28.88
N TRP A 240 -7.09 3.46 -30.07
CA TRP A 240 -7.47 4.61 -30.90
C TRP A 240 -8.83 5.12 -30.46
N ASN A 241 -8.86 6.32 -29.89
CA ASN A 241 -10.13 6.93 -29.48
C ASN A 241 -10.90 7.52 -30.68
N SER A 242 -12.15 7.89 -30.44
CA SER A 242 -13.07 8.50 -31.41
C SER A 242 -12.54 9.78 -32.06
N SER A 243 -11.64 10.49 -31.38
CA SER A 243 -10.97 11.69 -31.88
C SER A 243 -9.74 11.40 -32.76
N GLY A 244 -9.40 10.12 -32.97
CA GLY A 244 -8.27 9.71 -33.81
C GLY A 244 -6.91 9.89 -33.14
N ARG A 245 -6.84 9.81 -31.80
CA ARG A 245 -5.57 9.78 -31.04
C ARG A 245 -5.31 8.36 -30.49
N LEU A 246 -4.05 7.96 -30.48
CA LEU A 246 -3.61 6.69 -29.91
C LEU A 246 -3.15 6.91 -28.46
N TYR A 247 -3.86 6.32 -27.51
CA TYR A 247 -3.50 6.30 -26.10
C TYR A 247 -2.92 4.95 -25.71
N ALA A 248 -1.97 4.95 -24.78
CA ALA A 248 -1.35 3.75 -24.24
C ALA A 248 -1.08 3.91 -22.74
N ASN A 249 -1.41 2.89 -21.96
CA ASN A 249 -0.95 2.75 -20.59
C ASN A 249 0.40 2.04 -20.59
N VAL A 250 1.40 2.65 -19.95
CA VAL A 250 2.80 2.20 -20.03
C VAL A 250 3.34 1.98 -18.63
N ASN A 251 3.70 0.74 -18.31
CA ASN A 251 4.22 0.44 -16.99
C ASN A 251 5.64 0.96 -16.81
N GLY A 252 5.88 1.68 -15.71
CA GLY A 252 7.17 2.23 -15.36
C GLY A 252 8.19 1.19 -14.90
N GLY A 253 9.44 1.61 -14.75
CA GLY A 253 10.52 0.79 -14.21
C GLY A 253 10.41 0.57 -12.70
N ASN A 254 10.66 -0.65 -12.24
CA ASN A 254 10.64 -0.99 -10.82
C ASN A 254 11.98 -0.64 -10.16
N ASP A 255 11.94 -0.09 -8.94
CA ASP A 255 13.17 0.13 -8.16
C ASP A 255 13.92 -1.19 -7.92
N GLY A 256 15.24 -1.16 -8.06
CA GLY A 256 16.12 -2.30 -7.85
C GLY A 256 16.16 -3.34 -8.97
N TYR A 257 15.28 -3.25 -9.99
CA TYR A 257 15.09 -4.31 -10.99
C TYR A 257 15.96 -4.15 -12.25
N GLY A 258 16.74 -3.08 -12.34
CA GLY A 258 17.71 -2.86 -13.42
C GLY A 258 18.04 -1.39 -13.59
N ASP A 259 19.22 -1.12 -14.13
CA ASP A 259 19.79 0.22 -14.24
C ASP A 259 19.64 0.76 -15.68
N THR A 260 20.00 2.03 -15.90
CA THR A 260 20.13 2.60 -17.26
C THR A 260 21.41 2.12 -17.96
N PRO A 261 21.46 2.08 -19.31
CA PRO A 261 22.63 1.57 -20.02
C PRO A 261 23.91 2.41 -19.79
N PRO A 262 25.05 1.81 -19.39
CA PRO A 262 26.34 2.50 -19.33
C PRO A 262 26.92 2.75 -20.72
N SER A 263 27.89 3.66 -20.80
CA SER A 263 28.62 4.00 -22.04
C SER A 263 29.35 2.82 -22.71
N SER A 264 29.59 1.73 -21.98
CA SER A 264 30.23 0.50 -22.46
C SER A 264 29.31 -0.41 -23.28
N THR A 265 27.99 -0.17 -23.23
CA THR A 265 27.00 -0.86 -24.08
C THR A 265 26.94 -0.18 -25.46
N GLN A 266 26.07 -0.62 -26.38
CA GLN A 266 25.79 0.05 -27.67
C GLN A 266 25.15 1.45 -27.50
N CYS A 267 25.44 2.12 -26.41
CA CYS A 267 24.91 3.38 -25.96
C CYS A 267 26.05 4.37 -25.68
N PRO A 268 26.70 4.94 -26.72
CA PRO A 268 27.77 5.91 -26.54
C PRO A 268 27.27 7.16 -25.80
N GLY A 269 27.90 7.50 -24.67
CA GLY A 269 27.47 8.61 -23.81
C GLY A 269 26.38 8.24 -22.80
N GLY A 270 25.94 6.97 -22.75
CA GLY A 270 25.04 6.49 -21.71
C GLY A 270 25.64 6.62 -20.31
N VAL A 271 24.81 7.04 -19.36
CA VAL A 271 25.15 7.11 -17.93
C VAL A 271 24.34 6.04 -17.22
N GLU A 272 25.03 5.15 -16.51
CA GLU A 272 24.43 4.15 -15.66
C GLU A 272 23.99 4.79 -14.34
N VAL A 273 22.69 4.76 -14.12
CA VAL A 273 22.02 5.23 -12.92
C VAL A 273 21.05 4.13 -12.54
N ARG A 274 20.91 3.90 -11.25
CA ARG A 274 19.82 3.09 -10.68
C ARG A 274 18.61 4.00 -10.47
N PRO A 275 17.61 3.98 -11.35
CA PRO A 275 16.46 4.86 -11.18
C PRO A 275 15.65 4.38 -9.97
N PRO A 276 15.03 5.30 -9.22
CA PRO A 276 14.01 4.92 -8.26
C PRO A 276 12.81 4.30 -9.00
N TYR A 277 11.77 3.94 -8.25
CA TYR A 277 10.51 3.54 -8.87
C TYR A 277 10.03 4.63 -9.84
N LEU A 278 9.66 4.24 -11.05
CA LEU A 278 9.09 5.13 -12.05
C LEU A 278 7.59 4.88 -12.12
N ALA A 279 6.80 5.94 -11.98
CA ALA A 279 5.36 5.87 -12.13
C ALA A 279 4.95 5.34 -13.51
N ASP A 280 3.84 4.62 -13.53
CA ASP A 280 3.12 4.25 -14.74
C ASP A 280 2.60 5.50 -15.44
N GLN A 281 2.38 5.40 -16.75
CA GLN A 281 2.22 6.57 -17.59
C GLN A 281 1.07 6.41 -18.58
N LEU A 282 0.17 7.40 -18.63
CA LEU A 282 -0.71 7.57 -19.76
C LEU A 282 0.05 8.32 -20.85
N ARG A 283 0.12 7.73 -22.05
CA ARG A 283 0.85 8.29 -23.19
C ARG A 283 -0.09 8.58 -24.35
N ILE A 284 0.10 9.74 -24.99
CA ILE A 284 -0.40 10.01 -26.34
C ILE A 284 0.71 9.63 -27.32
N VAL A 285 0.50 8.54 -28.07
CA VAL A 285 1.53 7.97 -28.95
C VAL A 285 1.38 8.54 -30.36
N THR A 286 2.40 9.24 -30.83
CA THR A 286 2.46 9.75 -32.21
C THR A 286 3.55 9.01 -33.01
N ALA A 287 3.44 9.04 -34.34
CA ALA A 287 4.46 8.47 -35.22
C ALA A 287 5.85 9.06 -34.90
N ASN A 288 6.85 8.18 -34.78
CA ASN A 288 8.24 8.47 -34.44
C ASN A 288 8.47 9.09 -33.05
N SER A 289 7.47 9.11 -32.17
CA SER A 289 7.68 9.54 -30.78
C SER A 289 8.56 8.57 -30.02
N TYR A 290 9.33 9.12 -29.07
CA TYR A 290 10.11 8.36 -28.10
C TYR A 290 9.51 8.50 -26.70
N GLY A 291 9.06 7.39 -26.12
CA GLY A 291 8.42 7.34 -24.80
C GLY A 291 9.38 7.44 -23.63
N GLY A 292 10.70 7.35 -23.84
CA GLY A 292 11.69 7.51 -22.77
C GLY A 292 12.20 6.21 -22.13
N HIS A 293 11.89 5.01 -22.62
CA HIS A 293 12.59 3.78 -22.20
C HIS A 293 13.84 3.55 -23.05
N PRO A 294 15.05 3.39 -22.48
CA PRO A 294 16.26 3.18 -23.27
C PRO A 294 16.25 1.84 -24.02
N ASN A 295 16.77 1.83 -25.24
CA ASN A 295 17.02 0.63 -26.01
C ASN A 295 18.41 0.73 -26.70
N PRO A 296 19.45 0.13 -26.10
CA PRO A 296 20.80 0.14 -26.67
C PRO A 296 20.90 -0.43 -28.09
N ALA A 297 20.04 -1.38 -28.49
CA ALA A 297 20.06 -1.94 -29.85
C ALA A 297 19.66 -0.91 -30.93
N ARG A 298 19.01 0.19 -30.53
CA ARG A 298 18.69 1.33 -31.40
C ARG A 298 19.56 2.56 -31.15
N GLY A 299 20.53 2.48 -30.22
CA GLY A 299 21.27 3.66 -29.74
C GLY A 299 20.39 4.65 -28.95
N GLU A 300 19.23 4.22 -28.48
CA GLU A 300 18.35 5.00 -27.62
C GLU A 300 18.82 4.88 -26.17
N CYS A 301 19.46 5.92 -25.65
CA CYS A 301 20.24 5.86 -24.40
C CYS A 301 19.57 6.49 -23.18
N THR A 302 18.53 7.28 -23.43
CA THR A 302 18.06 8.26 -22.48
C THR A 302 16.75 7.80 -21.84
N LEU A 303 16.76 7.62 -20.53
CA LEU A 303 15.57 7.35 -19.75
C LEU A 303 14.79 8.65 -19.54
N ASN A 304 13.49 8.64 -19.83
CA ASN A 304 12.62 9.83 -19.85
C ASN A 304 13.24 10.96 -20.70
N SER A 305 13.31 12.16 -20.14
CA SER A 305 14.01 13.33 -20.69
C SER A 305 15.52 13.30 -20.50
N GLY A 306 16.07 12.34 -19.75
CA GLY A 306 17.50 12.24 -19.46
C GLY A 306 17.98 13.01 -18.24
N ASP A 307 17.10 13.74 -17.55
CA ASP A 307 17.44 14.58 -16.41
C ASP A 307 18.13 13.79 -15.28
N LEU A 308 17.64 12.58 -14.99
CA LEU A 308 18.26 11.66 -14.00
C LEU A 308 19.67 11.23 -14.38
N GLN A 309 19.98 11.19 -15.67
CA GLN A 309 21.28 10.77 -16.20
C GLN A 309 22.18 11.98 -16.51
N GLY A 310 21.70 13.21 -16.35
CA GLY A 310 22.41 14.42 -16.79
C GLY A 310 22.60 14.48 -18.32
N LEU A 311 21.71 13.85 -19.09
CA LEU A 311 21.76 13.80 -20.55
C LEU A 311 20.73 14.74 -21.17
N PRO A 312 21.00 15.31 -22.35
CA PRO A 312 20.02 16.16 -23.03
C PRO A 312 18.78 15.36 -23.46
N PRO A 313 17.58 15.97 -23.42
CA PRO A 313 16.36 15.35 -23.92
C PRO A 313 16.46 14.96 -25.40
N PRO A 314 16.07 13.73 -25.78
CA PRO A 314 15.99 13.33 -27.18
C PRO A 314 15.04 14.24 -27.96
N PRO A 315 15.36 14.64 -29.20
CA PRO A 315 14.53 15.57 -29.98
C PRO A 315 13.08 15.14 -30.22
N ASN A 316 12.82 13.83 -30.19
CA ASN A 316 11.51 13.22 -30.39
C ASN A 316 10.91 12.65 -29.08
N TYR A 317 11.47 13.01 -27.92
CA TYR A 317 10.89 12.63 -26.63
C TYR A 317 9.49 13.23 -26.50
N ALA A 318 8.51 12.36 -26.30
CA ALA A 318 7.15 12.76 -25.94
C ALA A 318 7.04 12.63 -24.41
N PRO A 319 6.63 13.67 -23.67
CA PRO A 319 6.35 13.56 -22.24
C PRO A 319 5.05 12.78 -21.98
N PRO A 320 4.85 12.24 -20.77
CA PRO A 320 3.59 11.61 -20.40
C PRO A 320 2.45 12.62 -20.37
N ALA A 321 1.25 12.17 -20.75
CA ALA A 321 0.04 12.98 -20.63
C ALA A 321 -0.44 13.02 -19.17
N TYR A 322 -0.22 11.92 -18.45
CA TYR A 322 -0.47 11.79 -17.02
C TYR A 322 0.50 10.75 -16.43
N LEU A 323 0.90 10.96 -15.18
CA LEU A 323 1.62 9.97 -14.38
C LEU A 323 0.62 9.38 -13.39
N PHE A 324 0.49 8.05 -13.38
CA PHE A 324 -0.35 7.39 -12.40
C PHE A 324 0.39 7.37 -11.06
N ASP A 325 -0.09 8.17 -10.10
CA ASP A 325 0.32 8.10 -8.70
C ASP A 325 -0.03 6.70 -8.18
N PHE A 326 0.88 5.94 -7.54
CA PHE A 326 0.42 4.69 -6.89
C PHE A 326 1.11 3.33 -7.15
N ARG A 327 2.42 3.13 -7.34
CA ARG A 327 2.99 1.86 -7.88
C ARG A 327 2.05 1.00 -8.79
N PRO A 328 1.25 1.62 -9.68
CA PRO A 328 -0.01 1.01 -10.05
C PRO A 328 0.24 0.30 -11.35
N SER A 329 0.22 -1.03 -11.40
CA SER A 329 0.35 -1.73 -12.70
C SER A 329 -0.86 -1.38 -13.57
N THR A 330 -0.75 -0.32 -14.37
CA THR A 330 -1.88 0.24 -15.11
C THR A 330 -1.92 -0.42 -16.48
N ASN A 331 -3.00 -1.14 -16.77
CA ASN A 331 -3.06 -2.09 -17.86
C ASN A 331 -4.17 -1.72 -18.86
N GLY A 332 -5.31 -2.41 -18.85
CA GLY A 332 -6.40 -2.20 -19.80
C GLY A 332 -6.82 -0.75 -20.01
N ILE A 333 -7.19 -0.41 -21.24
CA ILE A 333 -7.65 0.94 -21.60
C ILE A 333 -8.74 0.89 -22.67
N THR A 334 -9.81 1.65 -22.46
CA THR A 334 -10.88 1.81 -23.44
C THR A 334 -11.46 3.22 -23.40
N GLU A 335 -12.35 3.54 -24.34
CA GLU A 335 -13.07 4.83 -24.39
C GLU A 335 -14.53 4.61 -24.00
N TYR A 336 -15.04 5.47 -23.13
CA TYR A 336 -16.45 5.47 -22.79
C TYR A 336 -17.26 6.17 -23.89
N ILE A 337 -17.94 5.39 -24.72
CA ILE A 337 -18.63 5.90 -25.92
C ILE A 337 -20.13 6.21 -25.72
N SER A 338 -20.72 5.69 -24.63
CA SER A 338 -22.17 5.78 -24.38
C SER A 338 -22.61 7.20 -24.00
N ASN A 339 -23.87 7.52 -24.29
CA ASN A 339 -24.55 8.74 -23.83
C ASN A 339 -25.28 8.54 -22.49
N ALA A 340 -25.05 7.43 -21.79
CA ALA A 340 -25.50 7.27 -20.41
C ALA A 340 -25.02 8.45 -19.53
N PHE A 341 -25.77 8.74 -18.47
CA PHE A 341 -25.53 9.91 -17.61
C PHE A 341 -25.55 11.23 -18.39
N ASP A 342 -26.44 11.35 -19.38
CA ASP A 342 -26.52 12.50 -20.30
C ASP A 342 -25.19 12.84 -21.00
N GLY A 343 -24.34 11.82 -21.19
CA GLY A 343 -23.02 11.96 -21.83
C GLY A 343 -21.92 12.48 -20.92
N ALA A 344 -22.12 12.55 -19.60
CA ALA A 344 -21.12 13.08 -18.67
C ALA A 344 -19.77 12.34 -18.70
N LEU A 345 -19.78 11.03 -19.01
CA LEU A 345 -18.56 10.23 -19.17
C LEU A 345 -18.14 10.07 -20.64
N GLN A 346 -18.90 10.62 -21.59
CA GLN A 346 -18.64 10.38 -23.00
C GLN A 346 -17.28 10.94 -23.41
N ASN A 347 -16.48 10.12 -24.10
CA ASN A 347 -15.09 10.37 -24.53
C ASN A 347 -14.04 10.33 -23.40
N ASN A 348 -14.43 9.99 -22.16
CA ASN A 348 -13.43 9.68 -21.13
C ASN A 348 -12.74 8.36 -21.46
N LEU A 349 -11.48 8.24 -21.05
CA LEU A 349 -10.79 6.95 -21.06
C LEU A 349 -11.19 6.18 -19.80
N ILE A 350 -11.40 4.88 -19.92
CA ILE A 350 -11.60 3.98 -18.80
C ILE A 350 -10.35 3.11 -18.70
N VAL A 351 -9.69 3.11 -17.55
CA VAL A 351 -8.41 2.42 -17.35
C VAL A 351 -8.52 1.41 -16.21
N ALA A 352 -7.92 0.24 -16.41
CA ALA A 352 -7.76 -0.80 -15.39
C ALA A 352 -6.41 -0.65 -14.70
N THR A 353 -6.42 -0.66 -13.38
CA THR A 353 -5.21 -0.65 -12.56
C THR A 353 -5.12 -1.97 -11.81
N TYR A 354 -4.21 -2.85 -12.26
CA TYR A 354 -4.09 -4.25 -11.85
C TYR A 354 -3.60 -4.46 -10.42
N GLY A 355 -2.85 -3.53 -9.81
CA GLY A 355 -2.32 -3.77 -8.48
C GLY A 355 -1.71 -2.55 -7.80
N GLY A 356 -1.92 -2.47 -6.49
CA GLY A 356 -1.04 -1.89 -5.47
C GLY A 356 -0.39 -3.01 -4.65
N THR A 357 0.69 -2.76 -3.91
CA THR A 357 1.48 -3.84 -3.27
C THR A 357 0.69 -4.74 -2.31
N THR A 358 0.69 -6.04 -2.60
CA THR A 358 0.43 -7.21 -1.72
C THR A 358 -0.65 -7.12 -0.63
N SER A 359 -1.74 -7.88 -0.87
CA SER A 359 -2.65 -8.49 0.12
C SER A 359 -3.30 -7.56 1.15
N GLY A 360 -4.45 -7.01 0.78
CA GLY A 360 -5.62 -6.90 1.67
C GLY A 360 -5.75 -5.67 2.56
N ALA A 361 -4.83 -4.69 2.50
CA ALA A 361 -4.91 -3.48 3.36
C ALA A 361 -5.17 -2.15 2.63
N HIS A 362 -5.15 -2.10 1.29
CA HIS A 362 -5.62 -0.90 0.55
C HIS A 362 -6.33 -1.30 -0.75
N PRO A 363 -7.66 -1.13 -0.85
CA PRO A 363 -8.38 -1.29 -2.10
C PRO A 363 -7.94 -0.27 -3.18
N GLU A 364 -7.29 0.84 -2.81
CA GLU A 364 -7.04 2.02 -3.67
C GLU A 364 -6.39 1.74 -5.04
N GLY A 365 -5.45 0.80 -5.12
CA GLY A 365 -4.67 0.50 -6.33
C GLY A 365 -5.28 -0.53 -7.29
N GLU A 366 -6.26 -1.33 -6.86
CA GLU A 366 -6.92 -2.34 -7.71
C GLU A 366 -8.26 -1.81 -8.19
N SER A 367 -8.22 -0.88 -9.13
CA SER A 367 -9.38 -0.07 -9.49
C SER A 367 -9.60 0.04 -10.99
N VAL A 368 -10.82 0.40 -11.35
CA VAL A 368 -11.12 0.95 -12.67
C VAL A 368 -11.39 2.43 -12.50
N ASN A 369 -10.71 3.25 -13.29
CA ASN A 369 -10.75 4.70 -13.22
C ASN A 369 -11.25 5.29 -14.54
N SER A 370 -11.97 6.41 -14.46
CA SER A 370 -12.31 7.27 -15.59
C SER A 370 -11.34 8.43 -15.66
N ILE A 371 -10.79 8.70 -16.83
CA ILE A 371 -9.92 9.84 -17.12
C ILE A 371 -10.67 10.78 -18.06
N ALA A 372 -11.01 11.95 -17.56
CA ALA A 372 -11.53 13.03 -18.38
C ALA A 372 -10.39 13.66 -19.19
N LEU A 373 -10.68 13.97 -20.45
CA LEU A 373 -9.73 14.58 -21.37
C LEU A 373 -10.18 15.99 -21.76
N ASN A 374 -9.21 16.89 -21.91
CA ASN A 374 -9.44 18.18 -22.55
C ASN A 374 -9.69 17.99 -24.07
N PRO A 375 -10.27 18.97 -24.78
CA PRO A 375 -10.51 18.88 -26.23
C PRO A 375 -9.25 18.61 -27.09
N ASP A 376 -8.08 19.02 -26.59
CA ASP A 376 -6.79 18.76 -27.24
C ASP A 376 -6.25 17.34 -26.98
N GLY A 377 -6.95 16.55 -26.17
CA GLY A 377 -6.60 15.19 -25.77
C GLY A 377 -5.69 15.10 -24.55
N SER A 378 -5.28 16.23 -23.96
CA SER A 378 -4.50 16.24 -22.72
C SER A 378 -5.35 15.80 -21.53
N PHE A 379 -4.69 15.28 -20.50
CA PHE A 379 -5.31 14.91 -19.24
C PHE A 379 -6.04 16.10 -18.59
N ASN A 380 -7.23 15.85 -18.05
CA ASN A 380 -7.99 16.84 -17.26
C ASN A 380 -8.12 16.40 -15.79
N SER A 381 -8.76 15.25 -15.55
CA SER A 381 -8.99 14.72 -14.22
C SER A 381 -9.08 13.19 -14.27
N ILE A 382 -8.86 12.55 -13.13
CA ILE A 382 -9.10 11.13 -12.92
C ILE A 382 -10.14 10.95 -11.81
N ALA A 383 -11.07 10.02 -11.99
CA ALA A 383 -12.07 9.65 -11.01
C ALA A 383 -12.12 8.12 -10.93
N ARG A 384 -12.00 7.59 -9.71
CA ARG A 384 -12.17 6.15 -9.48
C ARG A 384 -13.63 5.77 -9.63
N LEU A 385 -13.89 4.70 -10.39
CA LEU A 385 -15.24 4.20 -10.60
C LEU A 385 -15.60 3.07 -9.64
N ALA A 386 -14.68 2.13 -9.41
CA ALA A 386 -14.86 1.03 -8.46
C ALA A 386 -13.55 0.28 -8.20
N TYR A 387 -13.55 -0.51 -7.12
CA TYR A 387 -12.51 -1.49 -6.80
C TYR A 387 -12.83 -2.88 -7.33
N PHE A 388 -11.78 -3.61 -7.68
CA PHE A 388 -11.82 -4.96 -8.23
C PHE A 388 -10.69 -5.80 -7.64
N ASN A 389 -10.69 -7.10 -7.91
CA ASN A 389 -9.58 -7.99 -7.59
C ASN A 389 -8.67 -8.11 -8.82
N GLN A 390 -7.60 -7.32 -8.79
CA GLN A 390 -6.60 -7.21 -9.86
C GLN A 390 -7.22 -7.05 -11.27
N PRO A 391 -7.91 -5.92 -11.54
CA PRO A 391 -8.51 -5.69 -12.85
C PRO A 391 -7.42 -5.51 -13.90
N LEU A 392 -7.38 -6.39 -14.90
CA LEU A 392 -6.31 -6.42 -15.89
C LEU A 392 -6.72 -5.77 -17.21
N ASP A 393 -7.97 -5.94 -17.62
CA ASP A 393 -8.51 -5.37 -18.86
C ASP A 393 -9.95 -4.84 -18.73
N VAL A 394 -10.32 -3.87 -19.57
CA VAL A 394 -11.63 -3.20 -19.56
C VAL A 394 -12.16 -2.90 -20.96
N ILE A 395 -13.47 -3.12 -21.19
CA ILE A 395 -14.18 -2.67 -22.40
C ILE A 395 -15.56 -2.08 -22.04
N VAL A 396 -16.11 -1.22 -22.92
CA VAL A 396 -17.43 -0.59 -22.71
C VAL A 396 -18.40 -1.01 -23.81
N ASP A 397 -19.62 -1.40 -23.44
CA ASP A 397 -20.69 -1.66 -24.42
C ASP A 397 -21.42 -0.37 -24.86
N SER A 398 -22.27 -0.49 -25.87
CA SER A 398 -23.04 0.65 -26.37
C SER A 398 -24.07 1.21 -25.38
N ALA A 399 -24.41 0.47 -24.33
CA ALA A 399 -25.29 0.95 -23.26
C ALA A 399 -24.52 1.73 -22.19
N GLY A 400 -23.18 1.64 -22.19
CA GLY A 400 -22.31 2.29 -21.21
C GLY A 400 -21.93 1.39 -20.03
N SER A 401 -22.21 0.08 -20.12
CA SER A 401 -21.72 -0.89 -19.14
C SER A 401 -20.25 -1.16 -19.38
N ILE A 402 -19.47 -1.02 -18.30
CA ILE A 402 -18.02 -1.29 -18.29
C ILE A 402 -17.83 -2.74 -17.87
N PHE A 403 -17.19 -3.54 -18.71
CA PHE A 403 -16.83 -4.93 -18.44
C PHE A 403 -15.37 -4.97 -18.01
N VAL A 404 -15.09 -5.75 -16.97
CA VAL A 404 -13.78 -5.80 -16.31
C VAL A 404 -13.34 -7.26 -16.21
N ALA A 405 -12.13 -7.54 -16.70
CA ALA A 405 -11.45 -8.81 -16.50
C ALA A 405 -10.71 -8.75 -15.15
N GLU A 406 -11.26 -9.39 -14.12
CA GLU A 406 -10.62 -9.51 -12.81
C GLU A 406 -9.67 -10.70 -12.84
N PHE A 407 -8.38 -10.44 -13.09
CA PHE A 407 -7.36 -11.48 -13.19
C PHE A 407 -7.18 -12.23 -11.88
N GLY A 408 -7.17 -11.51 -10.75
CA GLY A 408 -7.06 -12.11 -9.41
C GLY A 408 -8.38 -12.69 -8.90
N GLY A 409 -9.51 -12.29 -9.50
CA GLY A 409 -10.85 -12.76 -9.14
C GLY A 409 -11.37 -13.93 -9.96
N ASP A 410 -10.64 -14.38 -10.98
CA ASP A 410 -11.08 -15.38 -11.96
C ASP A 410 -12.50 -15.10 -12.50
N ALA A 411 -12.77 -13.81 -12.77
CA ALA A 411 -14.12 -13.33 -13.03
C ALA A 411 -14.17 -12.23 -14.08
N ILE A 412 -15.30 -12.18 -14.78
CA ILE A 412 -15.75 -11.02 -15.53
C ILE A 412 -16.84 -10.33 -14.73
N THR A 413 -16.60 -9.07 -14.40
CA THR A 413 -17.54 -8.23 -13.65
C THR A 413 -17.94 -7.04 -14.50
N ILE A 414 -19.15 -6.53 -14.28
CA ILE A 414 -19.66 -5.37 -14.98
C ILE A 414 -20.04 -4.25 -14.00
N LEU A 415 -19.77 -3.01 -14.41
CA LEU A 415 -20.37 -1.81 -13.85
C LEU A 415 -21.46 -1.36 -14.82
N LYS A 416 -22.72 -1.50 -14.41
CA LYS A 416 -23.86 -1.04 -15.21
C LYS A 416 -24.19 0.42 -14.86
N PRO A 417 -24.44 1.27 -15.87
CA PRO A 417 -25.15 2.52 -15.67
C PRO A 417 -26.49 2.21 -15.03
N ALA A 418 -26.68 2.73 -13.82
CA ALA A 418 -27.95 2.68 -13.14
C ALA A 418 -28.36 4.12 -12.89
N ILE A 419 -29.55 4.49 -13.35
CA ILE A 419 -30.23 5.66 -12.82
C ILE A 419 -30.86 5.18 -11.52
N VAL A 420 -30.35 5.63 -10.39
CA VAL A 420 -31.00 5.38 -9.10
C VAL A 420 -32.28 6.23 -9.11
N ALA A 421 -33.40 5.57 -9.45
CA ALA A 421 -34.70 6.21 -9.51
C ALA A 421 -35.06 6.67 -8.09
N ASN A 422 -35.00 7.98 -7.87
CA ASN A 422 -35.15 8.67 -6.58
C ASN A 422 -33.87 8.86 -5.76
N CYS A 423 -32.72 9.03 -6.42
CA CYS A 423 -31.54 9.63 -5.77
C CYS A 423 -31.97 10.94 -5.06
N PRO A 424 -31.85 11.06 -3.73
CA PRO A 424 -32.23 12.26 -3.01
C PRO A 424 -31.37 13.45 -3.48
N PRO A 425 -31.91 14.68 -3.50
CA PRO A 425 -31.07 15.86 -3.68
C PRO A 425 -29.98 15.91 -2.59
N PRO A 426 -28.75 16.34 -2.90
CA PRO A 426 -27.69 16.53 -1.89
C PRO A 426 -28.22 17.33 -0.68
N GLY A 427 -27.94 16.86 0.54
CA GLY A 427 -28.38 17.50 1.79
C GLY A 427 -29.81 17.17 2.29
N VAL A 428 -30.48 16.15 1.74
CA VAL A 428 -31.76 15.61 2.28
C VAL A 428 -31.55 14.17 2.76
N SER A 429 -30.65 13.98 3.74
CA SER A 429 -30.16 12.66 4.15
C SER A 429 -30.80 12.18 5.47
N THR A 430 -31.03 10.87 5.60
CA THR A 430 -31.66 10.24 6.79
C THR A 430 -30.91 8.97 7.21
N TYR A 431 -30.82 8.71 8.52
CA TYR A 431 -30.22 7.50 9.12
C TYR A 431 -30.97 6.18 8.85
N THR A 432 -32.06 6.19 8.09
CA THR A 432 -32.93 5.01 7.94
C THR A 432 -32.96 4.46 6.52
N VAL A 433 -32.25 5.11 5.60
CA VAL A 433 -32.26 4.78 4.18
C VAL A 433 -30.82 4.61 3.74
N ASP A 434 -30.59 3.51 3.05
CA ASP A 434 -29.41 3.20 2.28
C ASP A 434 -29.90 3.08 0.82
N THR A 435 -29.66 4.14 0.04
CA THR A 435 -30.28 4.35 -1.28
C THR A 435 -29.61 3.49 -2.33
N ASP A 436 -28.29 3.37 -2.26
CA ASP A 436 -27.54 2.57 -3.20
C ASP A 436 -27.34 1.13 -2.73
N GLN A 437 -27.55 0.80 -1.46
CA GLN A 437 -27.44 -0.53 -0.84
C GLN A 437 -26.00 -1.02 -0.67
N ASP A 438 -25.10 -0.13 -0.26
CA ASP A 438 -23.70 -0.46 0.03
C ASP A 438 -23.43 -0.83 1.49
N GLY A 439 -24.42 -0.64 2.38
CA GLY A 439 -24.34 -0.90 3.80
C GLY A 439 -24.31 0.36 4.68
N TYR A 440 -24.04 1.53 4.11
CA TYR A 440 -24.04 2.81 4.80
C TYR A 440 -25.36 3.55 4.59
N THR A 441 -25.74 4.37 5.56
CA THR A 441 -26.93 5.20 5.38
C THR A 441 -26.60 6.39 4.50
N ASN A 442 -27.57 6.90 3.73
CA ASN A 442 -27.40 8.14 2.95
C ASN A 442 -26.91 9.32 3.80
N LYS A 443 -27.23 9.34 5.10
CA LYS A 443 -26.72 10.37 6.00
C LYS A 443 -25.24 10.19 6.28
N ASP A 444 -24.83 8.96 6.52
CA ASP A 444 -23.43 8.64 6.72
C ASP A 444 -22.59 9.04 5.49
N GLU A 445 -23.11 8.74 4.30
CA GLU A 445 -22.47 9.13 3.05
C GLU A 445 -22.45 10.64 2.79
N ASP A 446 -23.55 11.35 3.09
CA ASP A 446 -23.64 12.81 2.96
C ASP A 446 -22.65 13.52 3.92
N ASP A 447 -22.50 13.01 5.14
CA ASP A 447 -21.54 13.54 6.11
C ASP A 447 -20.09 13.31 5.63
N ASN A 448 -19.80 12.15 5.04
CA ASN A 448 -18.48 11.79 4.48
C ASN A 448 -18.20 12.37 3.09
N GLY A 449 -19.21 12.95 2.43
CA GLY A 449 -19.11 13.44 1.07
C GLY A 449 -18.92 12.34 0.02
N THR A 450 -19.35 11.12 0.32
CA THR A 450 -19.38 9.99 -0.63
C THR A 450 -20.68 9.99 -1.43
N ASP A 451 -20.67 9.38 -2.61
CA ASP A 451 -21.82 9.38 -3.52
C ASP A 451 -22.87 8.33 -3.14
N MET A 452 -23.91 8.80 -2.42
CA MET A 452 -25.07 8.01 -1.95
C MET A 452 -25.95 7.35 -3.01
N CYS A 453 -25.57 7.50 -4.27
CA CYS A 453 -26.25 6.92 -5.41
C CYS A 453 -25.33 5.94 -6.16
N SER A 454 -24.21 5.55 -5.56
CA SER A 454 -23.21 4.68 -6.16
C SER A 454 -22.54 3.76 -5.12
N GLN A 455 -22.99 2.49 -5.09
CA GLN A 455 -22.42 1.42 -4.24
C GLN A 455 -20.90 1.23 -4.30
N ALA A 456 -20.23 1.84 -5.30
CA ALA A 456 -18.79 1.80 -5.44
C ALA A 456 -18.07 2.93 -4.66
N SER A 457 -18.82 3.83 -4.03
CA SER A 457 -18.39 5.02 -3.31
C SER A 457 -18.88 4.97 -1.86
N SER A 458 -18.22 4.16 -1.02
CA SER A 458 -18.56 4.03 0.40
C SER A 458 -17.67 4.88 1.32
N PRO A 459 -18.15 5.28 2.52
CA PRO A 459 -17.35 5.85 3.61
C PRO A 459 -16.19 4.97 4.09
N ALA A 460 -15.27 5.56 4.86
CA ALA A 460 -14.24 4.82 5.60
C ALA A 460 -14.81 4.29 6.93
N ASP A 461 -14.34 3.11 7.34
CA ASP A 461 -14.80 2.39 8.54
C ASP A 461 -13.65 1.52 9.07
N PHE A 462 -13.13 1.88 10.24
CA PHE A 462 -11.94 1.29 10.85
C PHE A 462 -12.23 -0.01 11.60
N ASP A 463 -13.35 -0.09 12.30
CA ASP A 463 -13.66 -1.17 13.24
C ASP A 463 -14.87 -2.02 12.86
N GLY A 464 -15.56 -1.67 11.77
CA GLY A 464 -16.74 -2.36 11.29
C GLY A 464 -17.96 -2.10 12.16
N ALA A 465 -18.00 -0.99 12.89
CA ALA A 465 -19.09 -0.67 13.80
C ALA A 465 -20.43 -0.62 13.07
N LEU A 466 -21.47 -1.02 13.82
CA LEU A 466 -22.81 -1.17 13.28
C LEU A 466 -23.80 -0.29 14.04
N GLU A 467 -24.53 0.56 13.32
CA GLU A 467 -25.64 1.33 13.89
C GLU A 467 -26.97 0.55 13.76
N ALA A 468 -27.72 0.49 14.85
CA ALA A 468 -29.06 -0.08 14.85
C ALA A 468 -30.10 0.92 14.34
N GLY A 469 -30.54 0.75 13.09
CA GLY A 469 -31.68 1.47 12.53
C GLY A 469 -33.03 0.83 12.87
N PRO A 470 -34.17 1.50 12.62
CA PRO A 470 -35.51 0.93 12.81
C PRO A 470 -35.75 -0.27 11.88
N GLY A 471 -35.37 -1.47 12.33
CA GLY A 471 -35.60 -2.74 11.62
C GLY A 471 -34.47 -3.21 10.70
N ASN A 472 -33.35 -2.49 10.60
CA ASN A 472 -32.14 -2.84 9.83
C ASN A 472 -30.87 -2.52 10.64
N ILE A 473 -29.75 -3.13 10.25
CA ILE A 473 -28.41 -2.87 10.81
C ILE A 473 -27.57 -2.29 9.67
N PHE A 474 -26.96 -1.12 9.89
CA PHE A 474 -26.11 -0.41 8.92
C PHE A 474 -24.68 -0.31 9.47
N MET A 475 -23.70 -0.12 8.58
CA MET A 475 -22.34 0.26 8.96
C MET A 475 -22.31 1.73 9.42
N LEU A 476 -21.35 2.06 10.28
CA LEU A 476 -21.13 3.40 10.80
C LEU A 476 -19.70 3.83 10.42
N SER A 477 -19.57 4.95 9.74
CA SER A 477 -18.26 5.45 9.29
C SER A 477 -17.42 6.03 10.42
N ASP A 478 -16.10 6.15 10.19
CA ASP A 478 -15.15 6.83 11.09
C ASP A 478 -15.55 8.28 11.44
N LEU A 479 -16.37 8.92 10.60
CA LEU A 479 -16.80 10.30 10.85
C LEU A 479 -17.99 10.38 11.81
N ASN A 480 -18.81 9.34 11.84
CA ASN A 480 -20.08 9.29 12.56
C ASN A 480 -20.09 8.29 13.71
N ASP A 481 -19.10 7.41 13.79
CA ASP A 481 -18.79 6.65 14.98
C ASP A 481 -18.15 7.60 16.02
N PRO A 482 -18.69 7.65 17.25
CA PRO A 482 -18.09 8.44 18.31
C PRO A 482 -17.03 7.69 19.14
N ASP A 483 -16.73 6.41 18.84
CA ASP A 483 -15.76 5.52 19.52
C ASP A 483 -15.09 4.56 18.51
N ASP A 484 -14.24 5.13 17.66
CA ASP A 484 -13.62 4.49 16.47
C ASP A 484 -12.77 3.24 16.79
N ASP A 485 -12.40 2.98 18.05
CA ASP A 485 -11.65 1.78 18.45
C ASP A 485 -12.37 0.88 19.46
N ASN A 486 -13.61 1.23 19.81
CA ASN A 486 -14.49 0.46 20.67
C ASN A 486 -13.90 0.15 22.07
N ASP A 487 -13.07 1.04 22.60
CA ASP A 487 -12.51 0.91 23.96
C ASP A 487 -13.43 1.46 25.07
N GLY A 488 -14.52 2.12 24.67
CA GLY A 488 -15.51 2.73 25.55
C GLY A 488 -15.20 4.17 25.95
N ILE A 489 -14.15 4.78 25.38
CA ILE A 489 -13.79 6.18 25.51
C ILE A 489 -14.09 6.86 24.18
N LEU A 490 -15.09 7.75 24.18
CA LEU A 490 -15.43 8.50 22.97
C LEU A 490 -14.21 9.24 22.40
N ASP A 491 -14.07 9.32 21.06
CA ASP A 491 -12.94 10.00 20.38
C ASP A 491 -12.78 11.45 20.84
N ILE A 492 -13.87 12.02 21.36
CA ILE A 492 -13.84 13.36 21.90
C ILE A 492 -12.94 13.51 23.14
N SER A 493 -12.81 12.44 23.89
CA SER A 493 -12.03 12.32 25.12
C SER A 493 -10.84 11.38 24.97
N ASP A 494 -10.71 10.72 23.82
CA ASP A 494 -9.57 9.88 23.50
C ASP A 494 -8.54 10.60 22.62
N GLN A 495 -7.28 10.43 22.99
CA GLN A 495 -6.12 10.94 22.28
C GLN A 495 -5.57 9.97 21.25
N LEU A 496 -5.98 8.70 21.31
CA LEU A 496 -5.50 7.61 20.49
C LEU A 496 -6.68 6.82 19.92
N TYR A 497 -7.70 7.52 19.41
CA TYR A 497 -9.02 7.01 18.94
C TYR A 497 -8.99 5.99 17.79
N PHE A 498 -7.83 5.42 17.47
CA PHE A 498 -7.73 4.23 16.61
C PHE A 498 -6.84 3.13 17.25
N ASP A 499 -6.66 3.16 18.58
CA ASP A 499 -5.78 2.30 19.37
C ASP A 499 -6.35 2.05 20.78
N ALA A 500 -7.28 1.10 20.85
CA ALA A 500 -7.97 0.70 22.08
C ALA A 500 -7.05 0.27 23.24
N ALA A 501 -5.79 -0.07 22.96
CA ALA A 501 -4.81 -0.42 23.98
C ALA A 501 -4.00 0.78 24.47
N ASN A 502 -4.27 1.98 23.96
CA ASN A 502 -3.65 3.24 24.34
C ASN A 502 -2.10 3.15 24.34
N GLY A 503 -1.54 2.53 23.31
CA GLY A 503 -0.11 2.36 23.11
C GLY A 503 0.51 1.10 23.74
N LEU A 504 -0.21 0.37 24.60
CA LEU A 504 0.36 -0.77 25.33
C LEU A 504 0.61 -2.01 24.46
N THR A 505 -0.10 -2.12 23.33
CA THR A 505 0.06 -3.23 22.38
C THR A 505 0.55 -2.77 21.01
N THR A 506 0.99 -1.50 20.89
CA THR A 506 1.56 -0.99 19.64
C THR A 506 2.68 -1.88 19.15
N GLN A 507 2.59 -2.26 17.88
CA GLN A 507 3.60 -3.11 17.26
C GLN A 507 4.86 -2.28 17.01
N MET A 508 5.92 -2.60 17.77
CA MET A 508 7.22 -1.95 17.64
C MET A 508 8.16 -2.69 16.68
N PRO A 509 9.01 -1.98 15.90
CA PRO A 509 9.13 -0.53 15.84
C PRO A 509 7.99 0.13 15.03
N VAL A 510 7.60 1.33 15.43
CA VAL A 510 6.81 2.23 14.59
C VAL A 510 7.77 2.91 13.62
N ALA A 511 7.49 2.84 12.34
CA ALA A 511 8.26 3.54 11.32
C ALA A 511 7.32 4.05 10.23
N PHE A 512 7.15 5.36 10.20
CA PHE A 512 6.44 6.07 9.15
C PHE A 512 7.48 6.70 8.25
N SER A 513 7.45 6.32 6.98
CA SER A 513 8.09 7.06 5.91
C SER A 513 6.98 7.61 5.02
N TRP A 514 7.07 8.88 4.68
CA TRP A 514 6.07 9.53 3.83
C TRP A 514 6.69 9.84 2.48
N ASN A 515 7.37 8.88 1.83
CA ASN A 515 8.03 9.13 0.56
C ASN A 515 7.01 9.34 -0.57
N PRO A 516 7.39 10.03 -1.66
CA PRO A 516 6.49 10.20 -2.79
C PRO A 516 6.17 8.83 -3.40
N GLY A 517 4.89 8.48 -3.43
CA GLY A 517 4.40 7.21 -3.96
C GLY A 517 4.40 6.04 -2.96
N ASP A 518 4.72 6.27 -1.67
CA ASP A 518 4.36 5.34 -0.60
C ASP A 518 2.82 5.28 -0.48
N ALA A 519 2.28 4.12 -0.09
CA ALA A 519 0.85 4.02 0.20
C ALA A 519 0.49 5.00 1.33
N PRO A 520 -0.69 5.65 1.29
CA PRO A 520 -1.24 6.32 2.46
C PRO A 520 -1.17 5.39 3.67
N LEU A 521 -0.57 5.82 4.78
CA LEU A 521 -0.42 4.97 5.97
C LEU A 521 -1.75 4.78 6.75
N GLY A 522 -2.85 5.34 6.22
CA GLY A 522 -4.18 5.34 6.82
C GLY A 522 -4.29 6.24 8.06
N ARG A 523 -5.42 6.10 8.76
CA ARG A 523 -5.74 6.80 10.03
C ARG A 523 -5.74 8.32 9.86
N VAL A 524 -5.29 9.07 10.87
CA VAL A 524 -5.41 10.53 10.90
C VAL A 524 -4.75 11.18 9.69
N GLY A 525 -5.54 11.71 8.77
CA GLY A 525 -5.06 12.43 7.58
C GLY A 525 -4.07 11.61 6.73
N ASN A 526 -4.21 10.28 6.70
CA ASN A 526 -3.33 9.35 5.97
C ASN A 526 -1.88 9.25 6.48
N THR A 527 -1.61 9.73 7.68
CA THR A 527 -0.24 9.87 8.21
C THR A 527 0.26 8.64 8.95
N GLY A 528 -0.60 7.66 9.27
CA GLY A 528 -0.27 6.48 10.06
C GLY A 528 -0.35 6.69 11.58
N PHE A 529 -0.48 7.94 12.04
CA PHE A 529 -0.74 8.26 13.44
C PHE A 529 -2.14 7.82 13.85
N THR A 530 -2.28 7.29 15.07
CA THR A 530 -3.54 6.73 15.61
C THR A 530 -4.39 7.77 16.32
N GLY A 531 -3.93 9.01 16.45
CA GLY A 531 -4.73 10.06 17.02
C GLY A 531 -4.08 11.44 16.94
N VAL A 532 -4.74 12.40 17.59
CA VAL A 532 -4.23 13.77 17.76
C VAL A 532 -4.36 14.21 19.20
N GLN A 533 -3.44 15.05 19.65
CA GLN A 533 -3.48 15.59 21.00
C GLN A 533 -4.80 16.35 21.24
N ILE A 534 -5.47 16.08 22.36
CA ILE A 534 -6.71 16.79 22.73
C ILE A 534 -6.43 18.29 22.87
N THR A 535 -7.35 19.10 22.34
CA THR A 535 -7.19 20.56 22.25
C THR A 535 -8.46 21.31 22.62
N ASN A 536 -8.29 22.52 23.14
CA ASN A 536 -9.33 23.54 23.32
C ASN A 536 -9.66 24.29 22.01
N ALA A 537 -8.96 24.00 20.90
CA ALA A 537 -9.31 24.57 19.61
C ALA A 537 -10.68 24.07 19.13
N PRO A 538 -11.39 24.82 18.27
CA PRO A 538 -12.66 24.38 17.70
C PRO A 538 -12.56 23.05 16.94
N THR A 539 -11.38 22.77 16.37
CA THR A 539 -11.09 21.57 15.58
C THR A 539 -9.75 20.99 16.01
N ARG A 540 -9.72 19.70 16.34
CA ARG A 540 -8.49 18.95 16.66
C ARG A 540 -7.68 18.66 15.41
N THR A 541 -8.36 18.17 14.38
CA THR A 541 -7.80 17.81 13.09
C THR A 541 -8.34 18.76 12.04
N ILE A 542 -7.45 19.29 11.22
CA ILE A 542 -7.76 20.12 10.04
C ILE A 542 -7.11 19.38 8.86
N PRO A 543 -7.84 18.46 8.20
CA PRO A 543 -7.28 17.59 7.17
C PRO A 543 -6.65 18.35 6.00
N SER A 544 -7.22 19.50 5.60
CA SER A 544 -6.69 20.34 4.51
C SER A 544 -5.28 20.88 4.77
N ASN A 545 -4.81 20.83 6.02
CA ASN A 545 -3.49 21.28 6.42
C ASN A 545 -2.49 20.12 6.55
N ILE A 546 -2.91 18.88 6.32
CA ILE A 546 -2.07 17.68 6.36
C ILE A 546 -2.03 17.13 4.93
N ALA A 547 -0.85 17.00 4.37
CA ALA A 547 -0.68 16.47 3.02
C ALA A 547 0.48 15.48 2.99
N VAL A 548 0.17 14.19 2.90
CA VAL A 548 1.15 13.12 2.70
C VAL A 548 1.49 13.03 1.21
N GLY A 549 2.77 13.03 0.85
CA GLY A 549 3.19 12.90 -0.56
C GLY A 549 3.02 14.17 -1.41
N ALA A 550 2.92 15.35 -0.79
CA ALA A 550 2.81 16.64 -1.48
C ALA A 550 4.13 17.08 -2.15
N ALA A 551 4.20 18.29 -2.73
CA ALA A 551 5.39 18.79 -3.45
C ALA A 551 6.69 18.60 -2.64
N GLY A 552 7.66 17.89 -3.21
CA GLY A 552 8.90 17.46 -2.53
C GLY A 552 8.88 16.00 -2.05
N GLY A 553 7.70 15.37 -2.04
CA GLY A 553 7.47 13.96 -1.84
C GLY A 553 7.25 13.50 -0.41
N TYR A 554 7.47 14.36 0.56
CA TYR A 554 7.35 14.07 1.99
C TYR A 554 5.98 14.43 2.57
N MET A 555 5.76 14.24 3.87
CA MET A 555 4.56 14.74 4.53
C MET A 555 4.71 16.22 4.88
N ASN A 556 3.74 17.02 4.47
CA ASN A 556 3.64 18.44 4.74
C ASN A 556 2.55 18.74 5.76
N ILE A 557 2.86 19.56 6.75
CA ILE A 557 1.87 20.14 7.66
C ILE A 557 1.91 21.65 7.57
N ILE A 558 0.79 22.24 7.13
CA ILE A 558 0.55 23.68 7.18
C ILE A 558 0.20 24.05 8.63
N THR A 559 0.98 24.96 9.20
CA THR A 559 0.84 25.38 10.59
C THR A 559 -0.51 26.01 10.88
N THR A 560 -1.01 25.84 12.10
CA THR A 560 -2.11 26.62 12.66
C THR A 560 -1.59 27.68 13.64
N SER A 561 -2.38 28.74 13.85
CA SER A 561 -2.08 29.76 14.87
C SER A 561 -2.23 29.23 16.31
N GLY A 562 -2.59 27.96 16.47
CA GLY A 562 -2.72 27.26 17.74
C GLY A 562 -1.43 27.24 18.56
N SER A 563 -1.59 27.05 19.87
CA SER A 563 -0.46 27.00 20.81
C SER A 563 -0.68 25.91 21.84
N HIS A 564 0.27 25.00 21.94
CA HIS A 564 0.37 23.95 22.98
C HIS A 564 1.19 24.42 24.20
N VAL A 565 1.19 25.71 24.50
CA VAL A 565 2.04 26.30 25.54
C VAL A 565 1.18 26.98 26.58
N GLY A 566 1.33 26.56 27.83
CA GLY A 566 0.56 27.04 28.96
C GLY A 566 -0.94 26.85 28.78
N ASN A 567 -1.74 27.65 29.47
CA ASN A 567 -3.20 27.49 29.52
C ASN A 567 -3.96 27.71 28.19
N LEU A 568 -3.29 27.98 27.06
CA LEU A 568 -3.97 28.17 25.78
C LEU A 568 -4.51 26.83 25.25
N ASN A 569 -3.65 25.82 25.17
CA ASN A 569 -3.98 24.47 24.71
C ASN A 569 -4.82 24.40 23.42
N THR A 570 -4.58 25.31 22.47
CA THR A 570 -5.35 25.42 21.21
C THR A 570 -4.62 24.82 20.00
N GLN A 571 -3.67 23.91 20.21
CA GLN A 571 -2.93 23.30 19.12
C GLN A 571 -3.76 22.25 18.38
N SER A 572 -4.02 22.50 17.09
CA SER A 572 -4.58 21.50 16.15
C SER A 572 -3.46 20.76 15.40
N ASN A 573 -3.76 19.59 14.83
CA ASN A 573 -2.83 18.76 14.04
C ASN A 573 -1.53 18.36 14.79
N ALA A 574 -1.61 18.19 16.12
CA ALA A 574 -0.54 17.53 16.88
C ALA A 574 -0.74 16.01 16.75
N LEU A 575 -0.21 15.43 15.68
CA LEU A 575 -0.38 14.02 15.31
C LEU A 575 0.40 13.11 16.26
N GLN A 576 -0.17 11.99 16.69
CA GLN A 576 0.46 11.09 17.67
C GLN A 576 0.06 9.62 17.54
N ILE A 577 0.93 8.77 18.05
CA ILE A 577 0.73 7.33 18.20
C ILE A 577 1.13 6.91 19.61
N GLY A 578 0.37 5.99 20.20
CA GLY A 578 0.67 5.41 21.50
C GLY A 578 1.81 4.39 21.40
N PHE A 579 2.63 4.29 22.44
CA PHE A 579 3.60 3.20 22.59
C PHE A 579 3.89 2.90 24.06
N ASP A 580 4.43 1.72 24.38
CA ASP A 580 4.75 1.31 25.75
C ASP A 580 5.99 2.03 26.32
N ALA A 581 5.81 3.23 26.86
CA ALA A 581 6.90 4.05 27.38
C ALA A 581 7.54 3.52 28.68
N ARG A 582 7.10 2.37 29.23
CA ARG A 582 7.73 1.72 30.42
C ARG A 582 9.08 1.08 30.12
N ARG A 583 9.46 1.05 28.85
CA ARG A 583 10.69 0.43 28.35
C ARG A 583 11.58 1.49 27.70
N PRO A 584 12.92 1.36 27.76
CA PRO A 584 13.81 2.25 27.03
C PRO A 584 13.41 2.39 25.55
N PHE A 585 13.37 3.62 25.06
CA PHE A 585 12.86 3.93 23.73
C PHE A 585 13.65 5.05 23.05
N ARG A 586 13.51 5.11 21.73
CA ARG A 586 14.04 6.14 20.86
C ARG A 586 12.95 6.62 19.91
N ILE A 587 12.80 7.93 19.79
CA ILE A 587 11.87 8.61 18.89
C ILE A 587 12.68 9.49 17.96
N GLU A 588 12.42 9.42 16.65
CA GLU A 588 13.12 10.25 15.67
C GLU A 588 12.18 10.82 14.62
N THR A 589 12.57 11.96 14.07
CA THR A 589 11.99 12.50 12.84
C THR A 589 13.03 13.33 12.10
N ARG A 590 12.80 13.56 10.80
CA ARG A 590 13.57 14.50 9.99
C ARG A 590 12.67 15.61 9.46
N LEU A 591 13.13 16.84 9.64
CA LEU A 591 12.61 18.02 8.96
C LEU A 591 13.46 18.33 7.73
N THR A 592 12.80 18.50 6.60
CA THR A 592 13.44 18.86 5.32
C THR A 592 13.27 20.36 5.08
N GLU A 593 14.38 21.03 4.78
CA GLU A 593 14.47 22.46 4.42
C GLU A 593 13.65 23.36 5.36
N ALA A 594 13.81 23.19 6.67
CA ALA A 594 13.04 23.92 7.68
C ALA A 594 13.14 25.44 7.45
N PHE A 595 11.99 26.12 7.37
CA PHE A 595 11.90 27.57 7.10
C PHE A 595 12.48 28.03 5.74
N LEU A 596 12.56 27.15 4.73
CA LEU A 596 13.06 27.51 3.41
C LEU A 596 12.39 28.76 2.84
N GLY A 597 13.21 29.70 2.35
CA GLY A 597 12.74 30.89 1.65
C GLY A 597 12.00 31.91 2.53
N MET A 598 11.99 31.73 3.86
CA MET A 598 11.34 32.65 4.79
C MET A 598 12.21 33.02 5.99
N THR A 599 11.84 34.11 6.67
CA THR A 599 12.46 34.50 7.94
C THR A 599 11.60 33.98 9.09
N PRO A 600 12.13 33.08 9.94
CA PRO A 600 11.39 32.57 11.10
C PRO A 600 10.96 33.71 12.02
N SER A 601 9.72 33.66 12.51
CA SER A 601 9.13 34.73 13.34
C SER A 601 8.18 34.20 14.40
N GLY A 602 7.88 35.02 15.41
CA GLY A 602 6.95 34.66 16.49
C GLY A 602 7.39 33.39 17.22
N ASN A 603 6.45 32.47 17.45
CA ASN A 603 6.69 31.16 18.02
C ASN A 603 6.59 30.04 16.98
N GLN A 604 6.84 30.34 15.69
CA GLN A 604 6.83 29.32 14.65
C GLN A 604 7.76 28.16 15.03
N ALA A 605 7.26 26.94 14.95
CA ALA A 605 8.03 25.76 15.31
C ALA A 605 7.50 24.47 14.66
N ALA A 606 8.38 23.49 14.49
CA ALA A 606 8.04 22.12 14.10
C ALA A 606 9.00 21.09 14.70
N GLY A 607 8.51 19.88 14.99
CA GLY A 607 9.35 18.78 15.47
C GLY A 607 8.57 17.76 16.29
N LEU A 608 9.27 17.14 17.25
CA LEU A 608 8.76 16.03 18.07
C LEU A 608 8.07 16.51 19.35
N PHE A 609 7.09 15.73 19.81
CA PHE A 609 6.61 15.79 21.20
C PHE A 609 6.30 14.39 21.76
N ILE A 610 6.26 14.31 23.09
CA ILE A 610 5.87 13.12 23.87
C ILE A 610 5.21 13.59 25.17
N GLY A 611 4.04 13.04 25.51
CA GLY A 611 3.30 13.52 26.68
C GLY A 611 1.88 12.99 26.75
N THR A 612 1.23 13.18 27.89
CA THR A 612 -0.14 12.70 28.11
C THR A 612 -1.19 13.65 27.59
N ASP A 613 -0.89 14.94 27.43
CA ASP A 613 -1.83 16.00 27.01
C ASP A 613 -1.06 17.32 26.77
N GLN A 614 -1.77 18.40 26.41
CA GLN A 614 -1.15 19.72 26.16
C GLN A 614 -0.60 20.40 27.44
N ASP A 615 -0.98 19.95 28.63
CA ASP A 615 -0.46 20.45 29.91
C ASP A 615 0.73 19.63 30.43
N ASN A 616 1.02 18.47 29.84
CA ASN A 616 1.99 17.50 30.33
C ASN A 616 2.75 16.83 29.17
N TYR A 617 3.73 17.54 28.63
CA TYR A 617 4.54 17.03 27.52
C TYR A 617 5.99 17.50 27.57
N ILE A 618 6.82 16.84 26.76
CA ILE A 618 8.17 17.26 26.39
C ILE A 618 8.19 17.45 24.87
N ARG A 619 8.84 18.52 24.40
CA ARG A 619 9.00 18.78 22.96
C ARG A 619 10.45 19.03 22.58
N LEU A 620 10.78 18.66 21.35
CA LEU A 620 12.02 19.01 20.67
C LEU A 620 11.68 19.53 19.29
N VAL A 621 11.84 20.83 19.07
CA VAL A 621 11.38 21.51 17.85
C VAL A 621 12.45 22.44 17.26
N ALA A 622 12.51 22.54 15.94
CA ALA A 622 13.10 23.68 15.24
C ALA A 622 12.17 24.89 15.42
N THR A 623 12.69 26.05 15.82
CA THR A 623 11.84 27.20 16.16
C THR A 623 12.46 28.57 15.89
N ALA A 624 11.59 29.56 15.67
CA ALA A 624 11.90 30.98 15.64
C ALA A 624 12.23 31.58 17.03
N ASN A 625 11.85 30.90 18.13
CA ASN A 625 12.00 31.41 19.50
C ASN A 625 12.60 30.34 20.43
N ARG A 626 13.89 30.03 20.26
CA ARG A 626 14.54 28.91 20.98
C ARG A 626 14.46 28.99 22.51
N ASN A 627 14.37 30.20 23.07
CA ASN A 627 14.31 30.43 24.51
C ASN A 627 12.88 30.60 25.05
N GLY A 628 11.85 30.60 24.19
CA GLY A 628 10.45 30.71 24.61
C GLY A 628 10.05 32.05 25.23
N ASN A 629 10.96 33.04 25.26
CA ASN A 629 10.77 34.33 25.92
C ASN A 629 10.82 35.52 24.94
N GLY A 630 10.89 35.27 23.63
CA GLY A 630 10.95 36.29 22.59
C GLY A 630 12.33 36.93 22.38
N THR A 631 13.35 36.52 23.14
CA THR A 631 14.71 37.10 23.06
C THR A 631 15.78 36.11 22.60
N GLY A 632 15.38 34.88 22.21
CA GLY A 632 16.29 33.77 21.92
C GLY A 632 16.76 33.63 20.48
N GLY A 633 16.06 34.21 19.50
CA GLY A 633 16.34 33.97 18.08
C GLY A 633 16.09 32.51 17.64
N THR A 634 16.54 32.18 16.42
CA THR A 634 16.32 30.87 15.78
C THR A 634 17.20 29.77 16.37
N GLY A 635 16.71 28.53 16.35
CA GLY A 635 17.47 27.37 16.79
C GLY A 635 16.57 26.19 17.16
N LEU A 636 17.10 25.28 17.97
CA LEU A 636 16.30 24.18 18.52
C LEU A 636 15.80 24.52 19.91
N GLN A 637 14.62 24.05 20.23
CA GLN A 637 14.05 24.16 21.57
C GLN A 637 13.70 22.79 22.12
N PHE A 638 14.46 22.40 23.14
CA PHE A 638 14.06 21.37 24.08
C PHE A 638 13.31 22.03 25.25
N ALA A 639 12.09 21.57 25.52
CA ALA A 639 11.23 22.16 26.54
C ALA A 639 10.34 21.10 27.20
N ARG A 640 9.87 21.42 28.41
CA ARG A 640 8.91 20.60 29.16
C ARG A 640 7.78 21.47 29.66
N GLU A 641 6.57 20.93 29.59
CA GLU A 641 5.40 21.45 30.27
C GLU A 641 4.94 20.46 31.35
N THR A 642 4.48 20.96 32.49
CA THR A 642 3.92 20.13 33.56
C THR A 642 2.80 20.90 34.24
N ASN A 643 1.60 20.32 34.24
CA ASN A 643 0.38 20.95 34.73
C ASN A 643 0.18 22.38 34.18
N GLY A 644 0.39 22.58 32.87
CA GLY A 644 0.20 23.88 32.21
C GLY A 644 1.33 24.90 32.46
N ILE A 645 2.43 24.49 33.11
CA ILE A 645 3.59 25.35 33.39
C ILE A 645 4.71 25.02 32.40
N PHE A 646 4.85 25.86 31.39
CA PHE A 646 5.87 25.73 30.36
C PHE A 646 7.26 26.19 30.81
N ALA A 647 8.27 25.34 30.62
CA ALA A 647 9.67 25.66 30.84
C ALA A 647 10.48 25.41 29.55
N ALA A 648 10.77 26.49 28.83
CA ALA A 648 11.74 26.47 27.74
C ALA A 648 13.18 26.35 28.28
N ASN A 649 14.01 25.55 27.60
CA ASN A 649 15.43 25.39 27.91
C ASN A 649 15.72 24.91 29.36
N PRO A 650 15.11 23.81 29.81
CA PRO A 650 15.21 23.34 31.19
C PRO A 650 16.64 22.89 31.58
N THR A 651 17.53 22.70 30.60
CA THR A 651 18.93 22.28 30.79
C THR A 651 19.94 23.36 30.40
N SER A 652 19.51 24.57 30.03
CA SER A 652 20.36 25.70 29.59
C SER A 652 21.25 25.46 28.35
N ASN A 653 20.86 24.56 27.43
CA ASN A 653 21.70 24.08 26.32
C ASN A 653 21.06 24.13 24.92
N ASN A 654 19.98 24.91 24.71
CA ASN A 654 19.34 24.99 23.39
C ASN A 654 20.28 25.60 22.31
N PRO A 655 20.61 24.86 21.22
CA PRO A 655 21.54 25.33 20.20
C PRO A 655 20.92 26.41 19.31
N SER A 656 21.76 27.36 18.89
CA SER A 656 21.43 28.35 17.85
C SER A 656 21.69 27.73 16.48
N LEU A 657 20.72 27.81 15.57
CA LEU A 657 20.86 27.31 14.19
C LEU A 657 20.50 28.39 13.18
N THR A 658 21.13 28.32 12.01
CA THR A 658 20.80 29.12 10.82
C THR A 658 20.17 28.19 9.79
N PHE A 659 18.84 28.20 9.68
CA PHE A 659 18.12 27.19 8.92
C PHE A 659 18.34 27.26 7.40
N ASN A 660 18.62 28.44 6.83
CA ASN A 660 18.84 28.62 5.39
C ASN A 660 20.04 27.83 4.83
N SER A 661 20.90 27.26 5.69
CA SER A 661 22.04 26.43 5.30
C SER A 661 21.86 24.94 5.60
N ILE A 662 20.67 24.52 6.04
CA ILE A 662 20.37 23.14 6.45
C ILE A 662 19.30 22.58 5.52
N GLN A 663 19.60 21.50 4.78
CA GLN A 663 18.58 20.82 3.97
C GLN A 663 17.88 19.73 4.77
N ASN A 664 18.59 19.07 5.68
CA ASN A 664 18.03 18.00 6.51
C ASN A 664 18.40 18.22 7.98
N LEU A 665 17.39 18.22 8.83
CA LEU A 665 17.53 18.31 10.29
C LEU A 665 16.86 17.11 10.94
N ASP A 666 17.67 16.25 11.55
CA ASP A 666 17.17 15.09 12.28
C ASP A 666 17.07 15.42 13.77
N LEU A 667 15.94 15.07 14.37
CA LEU A 667 15.64 15.28 15.78
C LEU A 667 15.44 13.92 16.45
N ARG A 668 15.96 13.76 17.67
CA ARG A 668 15.85 12.50 18.42
C ARG A 668 15.56 12.76 19.90
N LEU A 669 14.64 11.96 20.45
CA LEU A 669 14.44 11.81 21.89
C LEU A 669 14.81 10.37 22.30
N ILE A 670 15.57 10.22 23.37
CA ILE A 670 15.86 8.92 24.00
C ILE A 670 15.26 8.91 25.39
N GLY A 671 14.32 8.01 25.65
CA GLY A 671 13.71 7.79 26.94
C GLY A 671 14.40 6.68 27.72
N THR A 672 14.69 6.93 28.99
CA THR A 672 15.19 5.94 29.95
C THR A 672 14.25 5.92 31.16
N PRO A 673 13.18 5.11 31.11
CA PRO A 673 12.14 5.14 32.15
C PRO A 673 12.68 4.76 33.53
N ALA A 674 13.73 3.94 33.62
CA ALA A 674 14.33 3.50 34.88
C ALA A 674 14.85 4.66 35.73
N THR A 675 15.33 5.72 35.08
CA THR A 675 15.85 6.93 35.71
C THR A 675 14.90 8.11 35.58
N GLY A 676 13.72 7.91 34.97
CA GLY A 676 12.78 8.97 34.64
C GLY A 676 13.40 10.04 33.74
N ALA A 677 14.29 9.66 32.81
CA ALA A 677 15.07 10.61 32.02
C ALA A 677 14.67 10.62 30.54
N ILE A 678 14.71 11.81 29.92
CA ILE A 678 14.65 11.99 28.46
C ILE A 678 15.82 12.85 28.01
N SER A 679 16.59 12.35 27.04
CA SER A 679 17.69 13.07 26.41
C SER A 679 17.33 13.47 24.98
N ALA A 680 17.61 14.72 24.62
CA ALA A 680 17.36 15.28 23.29
C ALA A 680 18.65 15.40 22.48
N TYR A 681 18.60 14.97 21.22
CA TYR A 681 19.71 15.04 20.28
C TYR A 681 19.27 15.62 18.95
N TYR A 682 20.23 16.15 18.18
CA TYR A 682 20.03 16.54 16.80
C TYR A 682 21.25 16.21 15.94
N ARG A 683 21.05 16.18 14.62
CA ARG A 683 22.12 16.28 13.62
C ARG A 683 21.59 17.02 12.40
N ASP A 684 22.47 17.72 11.69
CA ASP A 684 22.14 18.47 10.48
C ASP A 684 23.23 18.29 9.43
N ASP A 685 22.92 18.56 8.17
CA ASP A 685 23.83 18.38 7.03
C ASP A 685 24.86 19.52 6.84
N SER A 686 25.05 20.39 7.83
CA SER A 686 26.11 21.41 7.76
C SER A 686 27.53 20.81 7.80
N ALA A 687 27.66 19.52 8.14
CA ALA A 687 28.91 18.76 8.10
C ALA A 687 28.77 17.45 7.28
N PRO A 688 29.80 17.05 6.52
CA PRO A 688 29.82 15.76 5.83
C PRO A 688 29.89 14.63 6.87
N ASN A 689 28.75 13.96 7.09
CA ASN A 689 28.50 12.90 8.09
C ASN A 689 28.35 13.40 9.54
N PRO A 690 27.21 14.03 9.87
CA PRO A 690 27.00 14.65 11.17
C PRO A 690 26.70 13.60 12.25
N ASP A 691 27.59 13.48 13.25
CA ASP A 691 27.32 12.74 14.47
C ASP A 691 26.17 13.37 15.26
N TRP A 692 25.43 12.55 16.01
CA TRP A 692 24.36 13.03 16.89
C TRP A 692 24.91 13.87 18.03
N GLN A 693 24.43 15.11 18.14
CA GLN A 693 24.83 16.06 19.16
C GLN A 693 23.80 16.11 20.28
N LEU A 694 24.26 15.94 21.54
CA LEU A 694 23.40 16.07 22.72
C LEU A 694 23.03 17.53 22.96
N ILE A 695 21.74 17.81 23.09
CA ILE A 695 21.21 19.10 23.53
C ILE A 695 21.15 19.09 25.06
N GLY A 696 20.48 18.11 25.67
CA GLY A 696 20.40 18.02 27.12
C GLY A 696 19.54 16.86 27.59
N THR A 697 19.53 16.65 28.90
CA THR A 697 18.79 15.57 29.57
C THR A 697 17.88 16.13 30.65
N LEU A 698 16.59 15.84 30.53
CA LEU A 698 15.60 16.03 31.59
C LEU A 698 15.59 14.81 32.50
N THR A 699 15.38 15.02 33.80
CA THR A 699 15.19 13.98 34.80
C THR A 699 13.84 14.15 35.49
N ASN A 700 13.39 13.12 36.21
CA ASN A 700 12.11 13.10 36.92
C ASN A 700 10.90 13.41 36.00
N VAL A 701 10.85 12.77 34.83
CA VAL A 701 9.70 12.82 33.92
C VAL A 701 8.59 11.89 34.47
N PRO A 702 7.43 12.42 34.89
CA PRO A 702 6.48 11.70 35.73
C PRO A 702 5.58 10.71 34.97
N PHE A 703 5.51 10.81 33.64
CA PHE A 703 4.54 10.09 32.81
C PHE A 703 5.14 8.93 31.99
N LEU A 704 6.40 8.51 32.25
CA LEU A 704 7.04 7.37 31.56
C LEU A 704 6.61 5.98 32.09
N ALA A 705 5.47 5.89 32.78
CA ALA A 705 5.05 4.68 33.51
C ALA A 705 3.90 3.91 32.85
N ASN A 706 3.35 4.39 31.73
CA ASN A 706 2.21 3.82 31.02
C ASN A 706 2.46 3.79 29.49
N GLY A 707 1.47 3.33 28.72
CA GLY A 707 1.35 3.70 27.32
C GLY A 707 1.30 5.22 27.20
N LEU A 708 2.06 5.79 26.26
CA LEU A 708 2.23 7.22 26.14
C LEU A 708 2.15 7.67 24.67
N PRO A 709 1.40 8.74 24.36
CA PRO A 709 1.43 9.35 23.04
C PRO A 709 2.78 10.00 22.75
N ALA A 710 3.25 9.82 21.53
CA ALA A 710 4.31 10.64 20.94
C ALA A 710 4.05 10.87 19.45
N GLY A 711 4.61 11.96 18.94
CA GLY A 711 4.43 12.30 17.54
C GLY A 711 5.06 13.61 17.16
N ILE A 712 4.42 14.30 16.22
CA ILE A 712 4.93 15.51 15.58
C ILE A 712 3.94 16.67 15.71
N VAL A 713 4.48 17.87 15.80
CA VAL A 713 3.70 19.09 15.99
C VAL A 713 4.26 20.23 15.15
N THR A 714 3.38 21.09 14.65
CA THR A 714 3.74 22.35 13.97
C THR A 714 2.90 23.52 14.50
N THR A 715 3.47 24.71 14.63
CA THR A 715 2.76 25.91 15.11
C THR A 715 3.28 27.16 14.41
N ASN A 716 2.43 28.19 14.27
CA ASN A 716 2.82 29.55 13.91
C ASN A 716 2.29 30.61 14.88
N SER A 717 2.05 30.25 16.15
CA SER A 717 1.58 31.18 17.19
C SER A 717 2.42 32.46 17.25
N GLY A 718 1.75 33.61 17.38
CA GLY A 718 2.41 34.92 17.42
C GLY A 718 2.94 35.41 16.05
N SER A 719 2.60 34.76 14.94
CA SER A 719 2.87 35.21 13.58
C SER A 719 1.62 35.11 12.70
N SER A 720 1.42 36.10 11.82
CA SER A 720 0.34 36.08 10.83
C SER A 720 0.67 35.26 9.57
N ALA A 721 1.93 34.84 9.42
CA ALA A 721 2.37 34.03 8.29
C ALA A 721 2.31 32.54 8.64
N THR A 722 1.50 31.79 7.89
CA THR A 722 1.51 30.33 7.93
C THR A 722 2.79 29.81 7.29
N VAL A 723 3.23 28.64 7.76
CA VAL A 723 4.41 27.94 7.26
C VAL A 723 3.98 26.51 6.94
N SER A 724 4.55 25.93 5.89
CA SER A 724 4.45 24.49 5.66
C SER A 724 5.75 23.85 6.10
N PHE A 725 5.68 22.91 7.04
CA PHE A 725 6.84 22.11 7.44
C PHE A 725 6.79 20.74 6.79
N VAL A 726 7.95 20.28 6.32
CA VAL A 726 8.14 19.02 5.61
C VAL A 726 8.77 18.01 6.57
N PHE A 727 8.16 16.85 6.75
CA PHE A 727 8.69 15.73 7.53
C PHE A 727 8.95 14.53 6.61
N ASP A 728 10.19 14.04 6.61
CA ASP A 728 10.59 12.87 5.81
C ASP A 728 10.11 11.55 6.45
N TYR A 729 10.45 11.35 7.72
CA TYR A 729 10.08 10.16 8.47
C TYR A 729 9.72 10.46 9.92
N PHE A 730 9.04 9.52 10.57
CA PHE A 730 8.87 9.43 12.02
C PHE A 730 9.08 7.99 12.47
N THR A 731 9.89 7.77 13.52
CA THR A 731 10.09 6.42 14.08
C THR A 731 9.99 6.42 15.59
N ILE A 732 9.49 5.30 16.12
CA ILE A 732 9.61 4.93 17.54
C ILE A 732 10.12 3.50 17.60
N GLU A 733 11.16 3.27 18.38
CA GLU A 733 11.68 1.93 18.62
C GLU A 733 12.08 1.73 20.07
N HIS A 734 11.99 0.47 20.50
CA HIS A 734 12.54 0.07 21.77
C HIS A 734 14.02 -0.22 21.66
N THR A 735 14.77 0.26 22.66
CA THR A 735 16.24 0.11 22.69
C THR A 735 16.71 -0.98 23.65
N ASP A 736 15.79 -1.68 24.31
CA ASP A 736 16.01 -2.75 25.29
C ASP A 736 15.76 -4.16 24.69
N ILE A 737 16.03 -4.31 23.39
CA ILE A 737 15.90 -5.61 22.70
C ILE A 737 16.96 -6.57 23.25
N VAL A 738 16.50 -7.67 23.84
CA VAL A 738 17.35 -8.73 24.38
C VAL A 738 17.71 -9.72 23.29
N ALA A 739 16.72 -10.18 22.53
CA ALA A 739 16.94 -11.17 21.48
C ALA A 739 15.90 -11.06 20.35
N ARG A 740 16.36 -11.33 19.13
CA ARG A 740 15.54 -11.62 17.95
C ARG A 740 16.04 -12.92 17.35
N ILE A 741 15.19 -13.94 17.31
CA ILE A 741 15.57 -15.31 16.98
C ILE A 741 14.70 -15.80 15.82
N ASN A 742 15.34 -16.16 14.71
CA ASN A 742 14.72 -16.87 13.59
C ASN A 742 14.73 -18.37 13.87
N ALA A 743 13.56 -18.99 13.99
CA ALA A 743 13.44 -20.38 14.40
C ALA A 743 13.63 -21.32 13.19
N GLY A 744 14.52 -22.29 13.36
CA GLY A 744 14.77 -23.36 12.40
C GLY A 744 15.52 -22.98 11.13
N ALA A 745 15.99 -21.73 11.00
CA ALA A 745 16.77 -21.27 9.85
C ALA A 745 17.98 -20.41 10.25
N ALA A 746 18.75 -19.99 9.24
CA ALA A 746 19.89 -19.11 9.40
C ALA A 746 19.46 -17.69 9.83
N ALA A 747 20.44 -16.91 10.29
CA ALA A 747 20.23 -15.50 10.60
C ALA A 747 19.73 -14.73 9.36
N VAL A 748 18.81 -13.79 9.58
CA VAL A 748 18.18 -13.01 8.52
C VAL A 748 18.00 -11.57 8.95
N THR A 749 18.16 -10.64 8.01
CA THR A 749 17.78 -9.24 8.20
C THR A 749 16.49 -8.99 7.44
N THR A 750 15.45 -8.57 8.14
CA THR A 750 14.14 -8.23 7.55
C THR A 750 13.48 -7.13 8.37
N ASN A 751 12.74 -6.24 7.71
CA ASN A 751 12.10 -5.07 8.32
C ASN A 751 13.05 -4.23 9.21
N GLY A 752 14.28 -4.00 8.74
CA GLY A 752 15.30 -3.23 9.47
C GLY A 752 15.84 -3.90 10.74
N ALA A 753 15.39 -5.12 11.06
CA ALA A 753 15.80 -5.88 12.24
C ALA A 753 16.71 -7.05 11.87
N ASN A 754 17.77 -7.25 12.65
CA ASN A 754 18.64 -8.43 12.55
C ASN A 754 18.10 -9.55 13.45
N TRP A 755 17.86 -10.71 12.87
CA TRP A 755 17.38 -11.91 13.55
C TRP A 755 18.49 -12.97 13.55
N SER A 756 18.90 -13.39 14.74
CA SER A 756 19.89 -14.45 14.91
C SER A 756 19.29 -15.83 14.63
N ALA A 757 20.10 -16.78 14.17
CA ALA A 757 19.66 -18.17 14.10
C ALA A 757 19.44 -18.73 15.52
N ASP A 758 18.47 -19.62 15.70
CA ASP A 758 18.21 -20.26 17.00
C ASP A 758 19.27 -21.29 17.46
N SER A 759 20.25 -21.56 16.61
CA SER A 759 21.27 -22.60 16.77
C SER A 759 22.70 -22.08 16.58
N VAL A 760 22.94 -20.78 16.77
CA VAL A 760 24.29 -20.20 16.69
C VAL A 760 25.27 -20.91 17.63
N ALA A 761 26.46 -21.25 17.13
CA ALA A 761 27.42 -22.12 17.83
C ALA A 761 27.92 -21.52 19.16
N ASP A 762 28.02 -20.20 19.26
CA ASP A 762 28.51 -19.50 20.45
C ASP A 762 27.40 -19.26 21.49
N HIS A 763 26.13 -19.37 21.09
CA HIS A 763 24.99 -19.06 21.96
C HIS A 763 23.69 -19.78 21.53
N PRO A 764 23.63 -21.13 21.56
CA PRO A 764 22.47 -21.86 21.04
C PRO A 764 21.24 -21.59 21.91
N TYR A 765 20.27 -20.83 21.38
CA TYR A 765 19.04 -20.50 22.10
C TYR A 765 18.11 -21.70 22.21
N SER A 766 18.11 -22.60 21.22
CA SER A 766 17.21 -23.76 21.17
C SER A 766 17.93 -25.06 21.53
N ALA A 767 17.20 -25.96 22.20
CA ALA A 767 17.60 -27.34 22.43
C ALA A 767 16.49 -28.29 21.95
N GLY A 768 16.89 -29.27 21.14
CA GLY A 768 15.98 -30.23 20.50
C GLY A 768 15.15 -29.62 19.35
N GLY A 769 14.06 -30.27 19.01
CA GLY A 769 13.22 -29.94 17.86
C GLY A 769 13.86 -30.29 16.51
N SER A 770 13.03 -30.27 15.48
CA SER A 770 13.40 -30.43 14.07
C SER A 770 13.18 -29.11 13.34
N THR A 771 13.93 -28.88 12.27
CA THR A 771 13.77 -27.70 11.43
C THR A 771 12.93 -28.02 10.21
N TYR A 772 12.00 -27.15 9.87
CA TYR A 772 11.31 -27.19 8.58
C TYR A 772 11.44 -25.83 7.92
N ILE A 773 11.96 -25.81 6.70
CA ILE A 773 12.22 -24.59 5.94
C ILE A 773 11.56 -24.76 4.59
N LEU A 774 10.63 -23.87 4.28
CA LEU A 774 10.16 -23.65 2.93
C LEU A 774 11.21 -22.80 2.22
N SER A 775 11.76 -23.31 1.12
CA SER A 775 12.60 -22.49 0.24
C SER A 775 11.79 -21.28 -0.27
N SER A 776 12.45 -20.19 -0.67
CA SER A 776 11.76 -19.00 -1.21
C SER A 776 10.84 -19.28 -2.40
N PHE A 777 11.04 -20.40 -3.12
CA PHE A 777 10.19 -20.84 -4.23
C PHE A 777 8.96 -21.66 -3.80
N THR A 778 8.97 -22.19 -2.57
CA THR A 778 7.91 -23.03 -2.02
C THR A 778 7.24 -22.41 -0.79
N CYS A 779 7.81 -21.32 -0.28
CA CYS A 779 7.18 -20.51 0.75
C CYS A 779 6.07 -19.70 0.06
N PRO A 780 4.80 -19.96 0.40
CA PRO A 780 3.72 -19.10 -0.08
C PRO A 780 3.90 -17.70 0.50
N ASN A 781 3.21 -16.71 -0.08
CA ASN A 781 3.04 -15.43 0.59
C ASN A 781 2.42 -15.70 1.96
N ILE A 782 3.15 -15.34 3.02
CA ILE A 782 2.67 -15.47 4.38
C ILE A 782 1.81 -14.24 4.66
N GLN A 783 0.49 -14.45 4.68
CA GLN A 783 -0.49 -13.38 4.92
C GLN A 783 -0.24 -12.70 6.29
N ASN A 784 -0.62 -11.43 6.43
CA ASN A 784 -0.51 -10.65 7.68
C ASN A 784 0.94 -10.37 8.15
N THR A 785 1.89 -10.34 7.22
CA THR A 785 3.27 -9.89 7.48
C THR A 785 3.90 -9.38 6.18
N THR A 786 4.89 -8.51 6.29
CA THR A 786 5.80 -8.13 5.18
C THR A 786 7.18 -8.79 5.32
N ALA A 787 7.40 -9.49 6.43
CA ALA A 787 8.61 -10.25 6.74
C ALA A 787 8.41 -11.75 6.50
N ASP A 788 7.85 -12.15 5.35
CA ASP A 788 7.53 -13.54 4.99
C ASP A 788 8.69 -14.49 5.27
N ILE A 789 9.92 -14.05 4.96
CA ILE A 789 11.15 -14.82 5.16
C ILE A 789 11.33 -15.31 6.61
N LEU A 790 10.78 -14.58 7.59
CA LEU A 790 10.79 -14.93 9.01
C LEU A 790 9.82 -16.07 9.34
N TYR A 791 8.79 -16.25 8.52
CA TYR A 791 7.73 -17.25 8.69
C TYR A 791 7.86 -18.42 7.70
N CYS A 792 8.78 -18.34 6.74
CA CYS A 792 9.12 -19.43 5.82
C CYS A 792 9.90 -20.57 6.49
N SER A 793 10.31 -20.41 7.75
CA SER A 793 10.94 -21.45 8.54
C SER A 793 10.24 -21.66 9.87
N GLU A 794 10.50 -22.83 10.44
CA GLU A 794 10.11 -23.17 11.79
C GLU A 794 11.07 -24.14 12.44
N ARG A 795 11.05 -24.09 13.78
CA ARG A 795 11.46 -25.23 14.59
C ARG A 795 10.21 -25.88 15.18
N SER A 796 10.08 -27.19 14.98
CA SER A 796 8.96 -28.01 15.45
C SER A 796 9.42 -29.07 16.45
N GLY A 797 8.60 -29.37 17.45
CA GLY A 797 8.90 -30.40 18.46
C GLY A 797 7.90 -30.39 19.60
N GLY A 798 8.37 -30.70 20.81
CA GLY A 798 7.55 -30.71 22.02
C GLY A 798 6.94 -32.06 22.37
N SER A 799 7.23 -33.14 21.63
CA SER A 799 6.88 -34.50 22.04
C SER A 799 7.92 -35.07 23.02
N SER A 800 7.62 -36.21 23.66
CA SER A 800 8.57 -36.87 24.57
C SER A 800 9.84 -37.37 23.86
N THR A 801 9.76 -37.66 22.56
CA THR A 801 10.88 -38.14 21.73
C THR A 801 11.57 -37.04 20.92
N ASN A 802 10.95 -35.86 20.79
CA ASN A 802 11.50 -34.69 20.13
C ASN A 802 11.17 -33.41 20.94
N PRO A 803 11.74 -33.23 22.15
CA PRO A 803 11.45 -32.06 22.97
C PRO A 803 11.96 -30.78 22.30
N LEU A 804 11.28 -29.66 22.52
CA LEU A 804 11.69 -28.34 22.02
C LEU A 804 11.63 -27.30 23.15
N THR A 805 12.78 -26.75 23.48
CA THR A 805 12.93 -25.68 24.49
C THR A 805 13.82 -24.57 23.97
N TYR A 806 13.51 -23.33 24.36
CA TYR A 806 14.40 -22.18 24.20
C TYR A 806 14.85 -21.67 25.57
N THR A 807 16.13 -21.37 25.70
CA THR A 807 16.74 -20.72 26.88
C THR A 807 17.49 -19.49 26.40
N ILE A 808 16.95 -18.31 26.72
CA ILE A 808 17.42 -17.02 26.24
C ILE A 808 18.03 -16.28 27.45
N PRO A 809 19.35 -16.04 27.50
CA PRO A 809 19.93 -15.30 28.61
C PRO A 809 19.39 -13.89 28.65
N VAL A 810 19.17 -13.41 29.86
CA VAL A 810 18.76 -12.03 30.13
C VAL A 810 19.71 -11.42 31.15
N SER A 811 19.90 -10.11 31.12
CA SER A 811 20.91 -9.43 31.95
C SER A 811 20.55 -9.34 33.43
N SER A 812 19.28 -9.54 33.81
CA SER A 812 18.79 -9.43 35.18
C SER A 812 17.43 -10.08 35.37
N SER A 813 17.07 -10.45 36.60
CA SER A 813 15.70 -10.83 36.95
C SER A 813 14.75 -9.64 36.76
N GLY A 814 13.51 -9.88 36.34
CA GLY A 814 12.54 -8.83 36.06
C GLY A 814 11.40 -9.32 35.15
N GLN A 815 10.47 -8.43 34.85
CA GLN A 815 9.40 -8.71 33.88
C GLN A 815 9.94 -8.45 32.47
N TYR A 816 9.71 -9.37 31.54
CA TYR A 816 10.11 -9.26 30.12
C TYR A 816 8.88 -9.36 29.23
N GLN A 817 8.92 -8.66 28.09
CA GLN A 817 7.94 -8.84 27.03
C GLN A 817 8.49 -9.84 26.01
N VAL A 818 7.68 -10.82 25.64
CA VAL A 818 8.01 -11.85 24.67
C VAL A 818 6.98 -11.84 23.57
N ARG A 819 7.40 -11.70 22.32
CA ARG A 819 6.54 -11.88 21.15
C ARG A 819 6.92 -13.18 20.47
N LEU A 820 5.95 -14.08 20.37
CA LEU A 820 6.09 -15.35 19.67
C LEU A 820 5.47 -15.22 18.28
N HIS A 821 6.22 -15.58 17.26
CA HIS A 821 5.78 -15.53 15.87
C HIS A 821 5.40 -16.92 15.39
N PHE A 822 4.18 -17.04 14.87
CA PHE A 822 3.65 -18.27 14.31
C PHE A 822 3.11 -18.04 12.90
N ALA A 823 3.26 -19.05 12.05
CA ALA A 823 2.43 -19.25 10.86
C ALA A 823 2.30 -20.76 10.67
N GLU A 824 1.14 -21.28 10.32
CA GLU A 824 1.05 -22.69 9.96
C GLU A 824 1.52 -22.86 8.51
N ILE A 825 2.70 -23.45 8.33
CA ILE A 825 3.36 -23.59 7.03
C ILE A 825 3.45 -25.04 6.54
N TYR A 826 2.87 -25.99 7.30
CA TYR A 826 2.80 -27.40 6.93
C TYR A 826 1.36 -27.81 6.62
N TRP A 827 0.43 -27.65 7.57
CA TRP A 827 -0.98 -28.02 7.38
C TRP A 827 -1.70 -26.96 6.54
N GLY A 828 -2.14 -27.33 5.34
CA GLY A 828 -2.91 -26.46 4.44
C GLY A 828 -2.07 -25.56 3.55
N VAL A 829 -0.76 -25.73 3.55
CA VAL A 829 0.16 -25.03 2.65
C VAL A 829 0.56 -25.94 1.48
N ASN A 830 0.65 -25.38 0.28
CA ASN A 830 0.96 -26.12 -0.96
C ASN A 830 0.00 -27.30 -1.26
N GLN A 831 -1.24 -27.22 -0.75
CA GLN A 831 -2.35 -28.17 -0.97
C GLN A 831 -2.13 -29.62 -0.49
N ASN A 832 -1.12 -29.92 0.34
CA ASN A 832 -0.98 -31.24 0.97
C ASN A 832 -0.01 -31.21 2.18
N PRO A 833 -0.44 -31.62 3.39
CA PRO A 833 -1.77 -32.11 3.78
C PRO A 833 -2.82 -30.99 3.99
N PRO A 834 -4.13 -31.30 4.00
CA PRO A 834 -5.18 -30.31 4.24
C PRO A 834 -5.08 -29.62 5.61
N GLY A 835 -5.22 -28.30 5.63
CA GLY A 835 -5.23 -27.49 6.85
C GLY A 835 -6.65 -27.21 7.34
N ALA A 836 -6.82 -27.21 8.66
CA ALA A 836 -8.03 -26.81 9.36
C ALA A 836 -7.69 -26.57 10.84
N PRO A 837 -8.52 -25.81 11.59
CA PRO A 837 -8.47 -25.85 13.05
C PRO A 837 -8.48 -27.30 13.56
N GLY A 838 -7.69 -27.56 14.60
CA GLY A 838 -7.51 -28.84 15.28
C GLY A 838 -6.43 -29.73 14.67
N LYS A 839 -5.77 -29.33 13.57
CA LYS A 839 -4.69 -30.12 12.94
C LYS A 839 -3.37 -30.06 13.70
N ARG A 840 -3.11 -28.93 14.36
CA ARG A 840 -1.97 -28.75 15.26
C ARG A 840 -2.44 -28.06 16.52
N VAL A 841 -2.32 -28.73 17.66
CA VAL A 841 -2.75 -28.22 18.97
C VAL A 841 -1.66 -28.54 19.99
N PHE A 842 -1.10 -27.53 20.66
CA PHE A 842 -0.03 -27.70 21.63
C PHE A 842 -0.07 -26.61 22.69
N ASP A 843 0.54 -26.85 23.85
CA ASP A 843 0.71 -25.81 24.87
C ASP A 843 2.00 -25.03 24.64
N VAL A 844 1.98 -23.74 24.95
CA VAL A 844 3.21 -22.95 25.16
C VAL A 844 3.38 -22.68 26.64
N LYS A 845 4.56 -23.03 27.17
CA LYS A 845 4.97 -22.75 28.53
C LYS A 845 6.10 -21.75 28.56
N MET A 846 6.04 -20.79 29.47
CA MET A 846 7.14 -19.88 29.79
C MET A 846 7.40 -19.88 31.29
N GLU A 847 8.67 -19.91 31.71
CA GLU A 847 9.05 -19.94 33.13
C GLU A 847 8.29 -21.03 33.92
N GLY A 848 8.08 -22.19 33.29
CA GLY A 848 7.35 -23.33 33.86
C GLY A 848 5.82 -23.21 33.89
N THR A 849 5.25 -22.06 33.52
CA THR A 849 3.80 -21.81 33.52
C THR A 849 3.22 -21.92 32.11
N THR A 850 2.05 -22.55 31.94
CA THR A 850 1.34 -22.55 30.65
C THR A 850 0.77 -21.16 30.37
N VAL A 851 1.22 -20.54 29.29
CA VAL A 851 0.81 -19.18 28.87
C VAL A 851 -0.14 -19.19 27.68
N LEU A 852 -0.05 -20.21 26.82
CA LEU A 852 -1.02 -20.45 25.74
C LEU A 852 -1.47 -21.91 25.81
N PRO A 853 -2.61 -22.22 26.46
CA PRO A 853 -3.13 -23.58 26.56
C PRO A 853 -3.86 -23.98 25.27
N ASN A 854 -3.65 -25.22 24.80
CA ASN A 854 -4.27 -25.80 23.60
C ASN A 854 -4.19 -24.87 22.37
N TYR A 855 -3.02 -24.26 22.17
CA TYR A 855 -2.81 -23.29 21.11
C TYR A 855 -2.88 -23.94 19.73
N ASP A 856 -3.72 -23.36 18.87
CA ASP A 856 -3.93 -23.76 17.48
C ASP A 856 -3.70 -22.55 16.58
N ILE A 857 -2.66 -22.65 15.74
CA ILE A 857 -2.22 -21.54 14.90
C ILE A 857 -3.28 -21.20 13.85
N ILE A 858 -3.93 -22.20 13.22
CA ILE A 858 -4.94 -21.93 12.18
C ILE A 858 -6.19 -21.33 12.82
N ALA A 859 -6.62 -21.83 13.98
CA ALA A 859 -7.77 -21.27 14.68
C ALA A 859 -7.56 -19.81 15.10
N ARG A 860 -6.33 -19.44 15.45
CA ARG A 860 -5.99 -18.09 15.92
C ARG A 860 -5.69 -17.14 14.75
N ALA A 861 -4.94 -17.59 13.75
CA ALA A 861 -4.60 -16.80 12.58
C ALA A 861 -5.74 -16.69 11.56
N GLY A 862 -6.73 -17.59 11.63
CA GLY A 862 -7.87 -17.67 10.72
C GLY A 862 -7.62 -18.49 9.44
N ALA A 863 -6.35 -18.80 9.11
CA ALA A 863 -5.98 -19.62 7.96
C ALA A 863 -4.54 -20.18 8.09
N SER A 864 -4.21 -21.16 7.24
CA SER A 864 -2.81 -21.55 6.97
C SER A 864 -2.07 -20.46 6.20
N ALA A 865 -0.73 -20.49 6.22
CA ALA A 865 0.14 -19.47 5.61
C ALA A 865 -0.23 -18.03 6.02
N ARG A 866 -0.67 -17.84 7.26
CA ARG A 866 -1.00 -16.53 7.83
C ARG A 866 -0.22 -16.33 9.12
N ALA A 867 0.57 -15.27 9.16
CA ALA A 867 1.33 -14.86 10.33
C ALA A 867 0.39 -14.39 11.44
N ILE A 868 0.71 -14.81 12.65
CA ILE A 868 0.11 -14.31 13.87
C ILE A 868 1.20 -14.21 14.94
N THR A 869 1.10 -13.18 15.76
CA THR A 869 2.01 -12.96 16.88
C THR A 869 1.25 -12.97 18.19
N GLU A 870 1.81 -13.62 19.20
CA GLU A 870 1.29 -13.60 20.57
C GLU A 870 2.30 -12.86 21.45
N THR A 871 1.87 -11.75 22.06
CA THR A 871 2.72 -10.92 22.93
C THR A 871 2.36 -11.16 24.39
N LEU A 872 3.35 -11.55 25.19
CA LEU A 872 3.17 -12.01 26.56
C LEU A 872 4.15 -11.27 27.48
N SER A 873 3.73 -11.03 28.73
CA SER A 873 4.61 -10.50 29.78
C SER A 873 4.94 -11.61 30.78
N ILE A 874 6.22 -11.88 31.01
CA ILE A 874 6.68 -12.96 31.89
C ILE A 874 7.73 -12.50 32.88
N THR A 875 7.69 -13.01 34.11
CA THR A 875 8.69 -12.69 35.15
C THR A 875 9.81 -13.72 35.12
N VAL A 876 11.03 -13.29 34.80
CA VAL A 876 12.25 -14.10 34.83
C VAL A 876 12.94 -13.91 36.18
N THR A 877 13.33 -15.01 36.82
CA THR A 877 13.90 -14.98 38.18
C THR A 877 15.36 -15.41 38.29
N ASP A 878 15.88 -16.14 37.31
CA ASP A 878 17.16 -16.87 37.37
C ASP A 878 18.18 -16.42 36.31
N GLY A 879 17.89 -15.35 35.57
CA GLY A 879 18.77 -14.81 34.52
C GLY A 879 18.65 -15.52 33.16
N ALA A 880 17.68 -16.42 32.99
CA ALA A 880 17.36 -17.01 31.70
C ALA A 880 15.85 -17.08 31.48
N LEU A 881 15.39 -16.62 30.31
CA LEU A 881 14.01 -16.78 29.88
C LEU A 881 13.85 -18.13 29.19
N ASN A 882 13.00 -18.97 29.75
CA ASN A 882 12.74 -20.33 29.32
C ASN A 882 11.38 -20.44 28.62
N ILE A 883 11.37 -20.96 27.40
CA ILE A 883 10.16 -21.25 26.61
C ILE A 883 10.15 -22.74 26.29
N ARG A 884 9.01 -23.40 26.45
CA ARG A 884 8.81 -24.81 26.05
C ARG A 884 7.53 -24.93 25.23
N LEU A 885 7.66 -25.61 24.09
CA LEU A 885 6.53 -26.07 23.28
C LEU A 885 6.19 -27.47 23.80
N ASP A 886 4.94 -27.70 24.23
CA ASP A 886 4.54 -28.95 24.87
C ASP A 886 3.39 -29.61 24.11
N ALA A 887 3.71 -30.70 23.42
CA ALA A 887 2.79 -31.53 22.65
C ALA A 887 2.64 -32.93 23.28
N THR A 888 2.84 -33.04 24.59
CA THR A 888 2.76 -34.33 25.33
C THR A 888 1.42 -34.57 26.02
N LEU A 889 0.50 -33.60 25.97
CA LEU A 889 -0.79 -33.72 26.66
C LEU A 889 -1.80 -34.51 25.81
N PRO A 890 -2.79 -35.16 26.43
CA PRO A 890 -3.83 -35.91 25.71
C PRO A 890 -4.62 -35.08 24.69
N ALA A 891 -4.72 -33.76 24.90
CA ALA A 891 -5.39 -32.83 23.99
C ALA A 891 -4.47 -32.30 22.86
N SER A 892 -3.17 -32.59 22.91
CA SER A 892 -2.22 -32.16 21.90
C SER A 892 -2.38 -32.96 20.60
N VAL A 893 -2.29 -32.27 19.47
CA VAL A 893 -2.35 -32.85 18.13
C VAL A 893 -1.13 -32.38 17.36
N ASP A 894 -0.30 -33.32 16.91
CA ASP A 894 0.98 -33.08 16.23
C ASP A 894 2.00 -32.26 17.07
N GLN A 895 3.19 -31.99 16.54
CA GLN A 895 4.26 -31.24 17.21
C GLN A 895 3.89 -29.76 17.38
N GLY A 896 4.32 -29.12 18.46
CA GLY A 896 4.31 -27.67 18.54
C GLY A 896 5.36 -27.05 17.62
N LYS A 897 5.09 -25.88 17.05
CA LYS A 897 6.04 -25.19 16.17
C LYS A 897 6.11 -23.70 16.47
N ILE A 898 7.22 -23.07 16.11
CA ILE A 898 7.39 -21.62 16.20
C ILE A 898 8.26 -21.13 15.03
N SER A 899 7.98 -19.93 14.52
CA SER A 899 8.69 -19.34 13.40
C SER A 899 9.75 -18.31 13.82
N ALA A 900 9.47 -17.51 14.85
CA ALA A 900 10.45 -16.59 15.42
C ALA A 900 10.09 -16.15 16.86
N ILE A 901 11.05 -15.53 17.54
CA ILE A 901 10.90 -15.04 18.92
C ILE A 901 11.57 -13.66 19.03
N GLU A 902 10.87 -12.69 19.62
CA GLU A 902 11.44 -11.44 20.12
C GLU A 902 11.34 -11.37 21.65
N VAL A 903 12.40 -10.88 22.29
CA VAL A 903 12.43 -10.66 23.73
C VAL A 903 12.92 -9.25 24.01
N TRP A 904 12.21 -8.56 24.89
CA TRP A 904 12.57 -7.24 25.36
C TRP A 904 12.46 -7.10 26.87
N GLY A 905 13.24 -6.18 27.41
CA GLY A 905 13.12 -5.76 28.80
C GLY A 905 14.45 -5.75 29.55
N PRO A 906 14.38 -5.67 30.90
CA PRO A 906 13.17 -5.79 31.70
C PRO A 906 12.22 -4.57 31.55
N ILE A 907 10.91 -4.82 31.54
CA ILE A 907 9.84 -3.82 31.66
C ILE A 907 9.88 -3.23 33.06
N ILE A 908 9.80 -1.91 33.15
CA ILE A 908 9.75 -1.23 34.44
C ILE A 908 8.30 -1.14 34.87
N ALA A 909 7.94 -1.92 35.89
CA ALA A 909 6.62 -1.81 36.52
C ALA A 909 6.48 -0.41 37.17
N PRO A 910 5.27 0.17 37.19
CA PRO A 910 5.00 1.36 37.98
C PRO A 910 5.47 1.11 39.42
N ALA A 911 6.21 2.05 40.01
CA ALA A 911 6.53 1.96 41.42
C ALA A 911 5.22 1.85 42.20
N ILE A 912 5.02 0.76 42.94
CA ILE A 912 3.89 0.64 43.86
C ILE A 912 4.11 1.71 44.92
N ILE A 913 3.47 2.87 44.77
CA ILE A 913 3.34 3.80 45.89
C ILE A 913 2.55 3.01 46.93
N PRO A 914 3.08 2.74 48.13
CA PRO A 914 2.29 2.06 49.15
C PRO A 914 1.03 2.87 49.34
N THR A 915 -0.11 2.29 48.97
CA THR A 915 -1.43 2.86 49.22
C THR A 915 -1.44 3.21 50.70
N ALA A 916 -1.64 4.50 51.01
CA ALA A 916 -1.95 4.88 52.37
C ALA A 916 -3.09 3.95 52.81
N THR A 917 -2.87 3.27 53.93
CA THR A 917 -3.85 2.35 54.51
C THR A 917 -5.18 3.08 54.54
N PRO A 918 -6.29 2.53 54.00
CA PRO A 918 -7.56 3.19 54.09
C PRO A 918 -7.86 3.42 55.57
N ILE A 919 -7.86 4.68 55.98
CA ILE A 919 -8.41 5.08 57.27
C ILE A 919 -9.90 4.74 57.20
N THR A 920 -10.30 3.68 57.88
CA THR A 920 -11.70 3.34 58.10
C THR A 920 -12.39 4.58 58.68
N PRO A 921 -13.37 5.20 57.99
CA PRO A 921 -14.12 6.27 58.60
C PRO A 921 -14.84 5.70 59.82
N THR A 922 -14.51 6.24 60.99
CA THR A 922 -15.25 5.91 62.22
C THR A 922 -16.69 6.39 62.02
N PRO A 923 -17.72 5.55 62.28
CA PRO A 923 -19.10 5.99 62.12
C PRO A 923 -19.40 7.12 63.11
N ILE A 924 -19.58 8.34 62.61
CA ILE A 924 -20.15 9.45 63.38
C ILE A 924 -21.67 9.26 63.38
N THR A 925 -22.20 8.92 64.55
CA THR A 925 -23.64 8.84 64.82
C THR A 925 -24.24 10.24 64.76
N PRO A 926 -25.37 10.46 64.05
CA PRO A 926 -26.00 11.78 63.98
C PRO A 926 -26.64 12.10 65.34
N THR A 927 -26.15 13.14 66.01
CA THR A 927 -26.82 13.73 67.16
C THR A 927 -27.56 14.98 66.70
N ALA A 928 -28.88 14.94 66.75
CA ALA A 928 -29.75 16.08 66.48
C ALA A 928 -29.65 17.10 67.63
N VAL A 929 -29.39 18.38 67.33
CA VAL A 929 -29.76 19.51 68.19
C VAL A 929 -30.17 20.74 67.35
N THR A 930 -31.28 21.31 67.80
CA THR A 930 -32.15 22.43 67.41
C THR A 930 -31.46 23.78 67.09
N PRO A 931 -32.08 24.64 66.24
CA PRO A 931 -31.55 25.96 65.91
C PRO A 931 -31.87 27.00 67.00
N THR A 932 -30.96 27.96 67.21
CA THR A 932 -31.27 29.24 67.87
C THR A 932 -30.94 30.41 66.96
N SER A 933 -31.89 31.36 66.95
CA SER A 933 -31.94 32.55 66.12
C SER A 933 -30.86 33.58 66.45
N THR A 934 -30.39 34.31 65.45
CA THR A 934 -30.37 35.79 65.49
C THR A 934 -30.35 36.36 64.07
N THR A 935 -31.30 37.24 63.77
CA THR A 935 -31.34 38.15 62.60
C THR A 935 -30.47 39.39 62.92
N PRO A 936 -29.91 40.11 61.93
CA PRO A 936 -30.68 41.21 61.32
C PRO A 936 -30.45 41.48 59.81
N THR A 937 -31.58 41.71 59.15
CA THR A 937 -31.91 42.80 58.20
C THR A 937 -31.18 42.93 56.86
N ALA A 938 -31.95 42.63 55.80
CA ALA A 938 -31.73 43.06 54.42
C ALA A 938 -32.25 44.49 54.19
N THR A 939 -31.61 45.24 53.28
CA THR A 939 -32.22 46.38 52.60
C THR A 939 -32.42 46.04 51.12
N THR A 940 -33.63 46.33 50.65
CA THR A 940 -34.22 46.03 49.36
C THR A 940 -33.94 47.13 48.33
N GLY A 941 -33.80 46.77 47.06
CA GLY A 941 -34.00 47.67 45.93
C GLY A 941 -34.33 46.86 44.65
N PRO A 942 -35.29 47.29 43.81
CA PRO A 942 -36.12 46.39 43.00
C PRO A 942 -35.82 46.40 41.50
N LEU A 943 -36.14 45.25 40.88
CA LEU A 943 -36.67 44.99 39.53
C LEU A 943 -36.51 46.04 38.43
N ASP A 944 -35.99 45.60 37.28
CA ASP A 944 -36.62 45.93 35.99
C ASP A 944 -36.51 44.74 34.99
N PRO A 945 -37.54 44.50 34.14
CA PRO A 945 -37.59 43.39 33.19
C PRO A 945 -37.27 43.84 31.74
N VAL A 946 -37.69 43.03 30.74
CA VAL A 946 -37.77 43.29 29.29
C VAL A 946 -36.42 43.02 28.53
N ILE A 947 -36.30 42.36 27.37
CA ILE A 947 -37.10 42.21 26.13
C ILE A 947 -36.71 40.91 25.37
N TRP A 948 -37.71 40.27 24.73
CA TRP A 948 -37.57 39.28 23.63
C TRP A 948 -37.28 39.96 22.28
N ILE A 949 -36.30 39.49 21.49
CA ILE A 949 -36.34 39.45 20.00
C ILE A 949 -35.47 38.28 19.48
N PRO A 950 -35.98 37.44 18.54
CA PRO A 950 -35.23 36.42 17.80
C PRO A 950 -34.69 36.95 16.46
N LEU A 951 -33.53 36.51 15.96
CA LEU A 951 -33.29 36.29 14.52
C LEU A 951 -31.96 35.59 14.19
N MET A 952 -32.05 34.74 13.17
CA MET A 952 -31.04 34.05 12.36
C MET A 952 -29.80 34.88 11.98
N LEU A 953 -28.63 34.23 11.90
CA LEU A 953 -27.88 33.99 10.66
C LEU A 953 -26.53 33.28 10.93
N ARG A 954 -26.31 32.23 10.13
CA ARG A 954 -25.13 31.37 9.96
C ARG A 954 -24.97 30.22 10.95
#